data_AF-A0A395RYC3-F1
#
_entry.id   AF-A0A395RYC3-F1
#
_cell.length_a   1.000
_cell.length_b   1.000
_cell.length_c   1.000
_cell.angle_alpha   90.00
_cell.angle_beta   90.00
_cell.angle_gamma   90.00
#
_symmetry.space_group_name_H-M   'P 1'
#
loop_
_entity.id
_entity.type
_entity.pdbx_description
1 polymer ?
#
loop_
_entity_poly.entity_id
_entity_poly.type
_entity_poly.pdbx_seq_one_letter_code
_entity_poly.pdbx_strand_id
1 'polypeptide(L)'
;MVLFRDIQASNALINDDTAPRIAVFVGGTSGIGKSTLHALVARGTSIRVYLVGRKSAQERTETFIQEAHTMNTKAEIIWIEGEVSLLADTKRVCEVIKSRENHIDLLFLSTGYAPFTARKDTIEGFEISQTLRYYSRMLFILHLLPLLDAAESPRVISVLAGGMERSAIQLDDIDLKEPGNFNVVKAHTQAADMNTLFLEYLANKHLNVTFIHSCPGWVNTGNVRRGLDPNSIMAWVIWLLLEPLIAILSFSDEESSQRYLFQSTSAAFGGRGTTWTKETAVNSRGKQENGLFLVTNIRRKKGFKKIQLCAEQAKRDDLQYCWVDTCCIDKSSSAELSEAINSMFTWYRNSTVCYIYLEDVVHLEGSNGRDHSFQNARWFTRGWTLQELVAPRVRHFYDVNWTRIGSISESQYNQHFVNGFLRDPSGVEKHLSPHLPERSNIPGQVSQITGIPDQVFYSGDLTSFSIATRMSWASRRETTRIEDQAYCLLGIFNVQMPLLYGEGSKAFIRLQEEIIKRQPDHTLFAWRSEPHSPTPTFSGLLAPSPKNFCSHYCQGLSSKHVEMPYEMTNKGLHLQVRLIKSQRGPDEFYAILDVSHTSNPRKDIWYGIKLGRLNQEGQFARINADEHMITEAETADTLYIRPSHIYVQNHINQESPLYGRQRPSRVILGCALGTMLLTVLESSGSKSWDDKSFSFCPSQDDLFYAKLSFENTPKLRNTPFFTMGWIVSKDDIEGMTSRLAILSEPKDLHKPETLWESGILSGTVKIYAEKTFSIINGEMVARIVLRDQFVQ
;
A
#
# COMPACT_ATOMS: atom_id res chain seq x y z
N MET A 1 6.55 -30.62 8.58
CA MET A 1 7.31 -29.90 9.63
C MET A 1 7.37 -30.81 10.83
N VAL A 2 8.51 -30.91 11.50
CA VAL A 2 8.65 -31.76 12.70
C VAL A 2 8.60 -30.89 13.96
N LEU A 3 7.68 -31.20 14.89
CA LEU A 3 7.58 -30.47 16.16
C LEU A 3 8.83 -30.72 17.00
N PHE A 4 9.21 -29.75 17.82
CA PHE A 4 10.41 -29.86 18.65
C PHE A 4 10.35 -31.06 19.61
N ARG A 5 9.18 -31.35 20.19
CA ARG A 5 8.97 -32.53 21.04
C ARG A 5 9.20 -33.85 20.30
N ASP A 6 8.80 -33.92 19.03
CA ASP A 6 9.01 -35.13 18.22
C ASP A 6 10.49 -35.30 17.85
N ILE A 7 11.19 -34.19 17.61
CA ILE A 7 12.65 -34.18 17.41
C ILE A 7 13.34 -34.74 18.66
N GLN A 8 12.98 -34.26 19.84
CA GLN A 8 13.53 -34.77 21.10
C GLN A 8 13.24 -36.25 21.30
N ALA A 9 12.01 -36.70 20.99
CA ALA A 9 11.64 -38.10 21.06
C ALA A 9 12.47 -38.98 20.09
N SER A 10 12.69 -38.52 18.85
CA SER A 10 13.57 -39.22 17.89
C SER A 10 15.02 -39.26 18.39
N ASN A 11 15.56 -38.14 18.86
CA ASN A 11 16.94 -38.04 19.34
C ASN A 11 17.19 -38.86 20.62
N ALA A 12 16.15 -39.12 21.42
CA ALA A 12 16.24 -39.98 22.59
C ALA A 12 16.47 -41.46 22.24
N LEU A 13 16.18 -41.87 21.00
CA LEU A 13 16.38 -43.24 20.51
C LEU A 13 17.79 -43.47 19.94
N ILE A 14 18.65 -42.45 19.92
CA ILE A 14 20.02 -42.56 19.39
C ILE A 14 20.83 -43.54 20.26
N ASN A 15 21.47 -44.50 19.61
CA ASN A 15 22.31 -45.54 20.19
C ASN A 15 23.48 -45.89 19.23
N ASP A 16 24.32 -46.86 19.61
CA ASP A 16 25.51 -47.25 18.83
C ASP A 16 25.19 -47.77 17.41
N ASP A 17 23.96 -48.23 17.16
CA ASP A 17 23.51 -48.70 15.84
C ASP A 17 23.02 -47.56 14.93
N THR A 18 22.56 -46.45 15.51
CA THR A 18 21.92 -45.34 14.80
C THR A 18 22.76 -44.07 14.75
N ALA A 19 23.74 -43.92 15.66
CA ALA A 19 24.69 -42.83 15.65
C ALA A 19 25.76 -43.01 14.56
N PRO A 20 26.30 -41.91 14.01
CA PRO A 20 27.51 -41.98 13.19
C PRO A 20 28.67 -42.49 14.04
N ARG A 21 29.50 -43.38 13.47
CA ARG A 21 30.69 -43.91 14.13
C ARG A 21 31.90 -43.02 13.88
N ILE A 22 32.05 -42.49 12.66
CA ILE A 22 33.09 -41.53 12.29
C ILE A 22 32.42 -40.26 11.77
N ALA A 23 32.69 -39.14 12.45
CA ALA A 23 32.18 -37.83 12.07
C ALA A 23 33.29 -36.79 11.89
N VAL A 24 33.10 -35.87 10.95
CA VAL A 24 33.98 -34.71 10.72
C VAL A 24 33.17 -33.44 10.93
N PHE A 25 33.58 -32.62 11.89
CA PHE A 25 32.95 -31.33 12.20
C PHE A 25 33.85 -30.18 11.77
N VAL A 26 33.45 -29.48 10.71
CA VAL A 26 34.08 -28.25 10.22
C VAL A 26 33.27 -27.06 10.70
N GLY A 27 33.82 -26.33 11.68
CA GLY A 27 33.08 -25.27 12.39
C GLY A 27 32.44 -25.70 13.72
N GLY A 28 32.93 -26.80 14.32
CA GLY A 28 32.44 -27.33 15.60
C GLY A 28 32.98 -26.65 16.86
N THR A 29 33.74 -25.56 16.76
CA THR A 29 34.40 -24.89 17.91
C THR A 29 33.56 -23.80 18.57
N SER A 30 32.39 -23.46 18.00
CA SER A 30 31.45 -22.48 18.56
C SER A 30 30.07 -22.62 17.92
N GLY A 31 29.04 -22.02 18.53
CA GLY A 31 27.69 -21.92 17.97
C GLY A 31 27.07 -23.28 17.63
N ILE A 32 26.35 -23.35 16.50
CA ILE A 32 25.58 -24.52 16.06
C ILE A 32 26.43 -25.80 16.04
N GLY A 33 27.64 -25.74 15.47
CA GLY A 33 28.50 -26.92 15.35
C GLY A 33 28.92 -27.47 16.72
N LYS A 34 29.33 -26.59 17.66
CA LYS A 34 29.71 -27.00 19.02
C LYS A 34 28.52 -27.60 19.78
N SER A 35 27.37 -26.94 19.76
CA SER A 35 26.19 -27.40 20.50
C SER A 35 25.65 -28.71 19.93
N THR A 36 25.69 -28.90 18.60
CA THR A 36 25.29 -30.16 17.96
C THR A 36 26.25 -31.30 18.33
N LEU A 37 27.56 -31.05 18.30
CA LEU A 37 28.56 -32.04 18.71
C LEU A 37 28.39 -32.43 20.18
N HIS A 38 28.19 -31.44 21.06
CA HIS A 38 27.89 -31.69 22.47
C HIS A 38 26.65 -32.58 22.65
N ALA A 39 25.54 -32.26 21.96
CA ALA A 39 24.31 -33.04 22.04
C ALA A 39 24.48 -34.48 21.53
N LEU A 40 25.30 -34.68 20.49
CA LEU A 40 25.64 -36.00 19.95
C LEU A 40 26.47 -36.81 20.95
N VAL A 41 27.54 -36.24 21.51
CA VAL A 41 28.39 -36.90 22.51
C VAL A 41 27.60 -37.26 23.76
N ALA A 42 26.68 -36.39 24.19
CA ALA A 42 25.79 -36.60 25.33
C ALA A 42 24.84 -37.80 25.18
N ARG A 43 24.74 -38.43 24.00
CA ARG A 43 23.97 -39.67 23.82
C ARG A 43 24.69 -40.91 24.34
N GLY A 44 25.97 -40.82 24.70
CA GLY A 44 26.72 -41.95 25.27
C GLY A 44 27.10 -43.04 24.27
N THR A 45 27.13 -42.70 22.97
CA THR A 45 27.47 -43.63 21.89
C THR A 45 28.98 -43.67 21.61
N SER A 46 29.47 -44.79 21.07
CA SER A 46 30.82 -44.94 20.55
C SER A 46 30.98 -44.15 19.26
N ILE A 47 31.72 -43.05 19.32
CA ILE A 47 31.93 -42.15 18.18
C ILE A 47 33.35 -41.59 18.17
N ARG A 48 33.96 -41.56 16.98
CA ARG A 48 35.17 -40.80 16.69
C ARG A 48 34.81 -39.53 15.94
N VAL A 49 35.29 -38.39 16.43
CA VAL A 49 35.01 -37.07 15.85
C VAL A 49 36.30 -36.36 15.50
N TYR A 50 36.47 -36.00 14.23
CA TYR A 50 37.48 -35.05 13.79
C TYR A 50 36.94 -33.63 13.89
N LEU A 51 37.45 -32.88 14.88
CA LEU A 51 37.04 -31.50 15.13
C LEU A 51 38.04 -30.54 14.49
N VAL A 52 37.66 -29.93 13.37
CA VAL A 52 38.50 -29.00 12.61
C VAL A 52 38.28 -27.57 13.10
N GLY A 53 39.37 -26.89 13.46
CA GLY A 53 39.31 -25.50 13.90
C GLY A 53 40.62 -24.74 13.76
N ARG A 54 40.52 -23.42 13.80
CA ARG A 54 41.67 -22.50 13.71
C ARG A 54 42.52 -22.55 14.98
N LYS A 55 43.81 -22.21 14.87
CA LYS A 55 44.74 -22.14 16.02
C LYS A 55 44.17 -21.33 17.19
N SER A 56 43.57 -20.18 16.90
CA SER A 56 42.97 -19.28 17.90
C SER A 56 41.79 -19.90 18.66
N ALA A 57 41.33 -21.09 18.28
CA ALA A 57 40.28 -21.84 18.96
C ALA A 57 40.80 -23.01 19.81
N GLN A 58 42.09 -23.32 19.76
CA GLN A 58 42.64 -24.55 20.32
C GLN A 58 42.36 -24.67 21.83
N GLU A 59 42.76 -23.68 22.63
CA GLU A 59 42.61 -23.71 24.10
C GLU A 59 41.16 -23.96 24.54
N ARG A 60 40.21 -23.15 24.05
CA ARG A 60 38.78 -23.32 24.35
C ARG A 60 38.19 -24.65 23.84
N THR A 61 38.82 -25.25 22.82
CA THR A 61 38.39 -26.53 22.26
C THR A 61 38.94 -27.69 23.08
N GLU A 62 40.16 -27.59 23.61
CA GLU A 62 40.73 -28.58 24.51
C GLU A 62 39.92 -28.71 25.80
N THR A 63 39.46 -27.59 26.39
CA THR A 63 38.52 -27.61 27.52
C THR A 63 37.23 -28.36 27.16
N PHE A 64 36.64 -28.07 26.00
CA PHE A 64 35.44 -28.75 25.53
C PHE A 64 35.66 -30.25 25.30
N ILE A 65 36.82 -30.66 24.78
CA ILE A 65 37.16 -32.07 24.56
C ILE A 65 37.24 -32.81 25.91
N GLN A 66 37.82 -32.19 26.95
CA GLN A 66 37.87 -32.77 28.29
C GLN A 66 36.47 -32.93 28.90
N GLU A 67 35.62 -31.91 28.79
CA GLU A 67 34.22 -31.96 29.22
C GLU A 67 33.45 -33.08 28.49
N ALA A 68 33.62 -33.17 27.18
CA ALA A 68 33.00 -34.18 26.34
C ALA A 68 33.44 -35.61 26.70
N HIS A 69 34.74 -35.82 26.99
CA HIS A 69 35.26 -37.12 27.42
C HIS A 69 34.74 -37.52 28.80
N THR A 70 34.59 -36.56 29.71
CA THR A 70 33.98 -36.80 31.04
C THR A 70 32.52 -37.20 30.92
N MET A 71 31.81 -36.62 29.94
CA MET A 71 30.41 -36.92 29.66
C MET A 71 30.21 -38.29 28.99
N ASN A 72 31.11 -38.68 28.09
CA ASN A 72 31.04 -39.93 27.34
C ASN A 72 32.45 -40.47 27.10
N THR A 73 32.85 -41.44 27.92
CA THR A 73 34.17 -42.08 27.83
C THR A 73 34.37 -42.92 26.57
N LYS A 74 33.29 -43.26 25.85
CA LYS A 74 33.34 -43.96 24.56
C LYS A 74 33.58 -43.02 23.38
N ALA A 75 33.49 -41.70 23.57
CA ALA A 75 33.73 -40.72 22.52
C ALA A 75 35.22 -40.36 22.42
N GLU A 76 35.74 -40.39 21.19
CA GLU A 76 37.10 -39.96 20.85
C GLU A 76 37.02 -38.69 20.00
N ILE A 77 37.41 -37.53 20.54
CA ILE A 77 37.43 -36.26 19.79
C ILE A 77 38.87 -35.90 19.46
N ILE A 78 39.18 -35.86 18.17
CA ILE A 78 40.50 -35.59 17.61
C ILE A 78 40.52 -34.17 17.07
N TRP A 79 41.32 -33.31 17.68
CA TRP A 79 41.56 -31.95 17.19
C TRP A 79 42.42 -31.97 15.92
N ILE A 80 41.97 -31.25 14.88
CA ILE A 80 42.80 -30.93 13.72
C ILE A 80 42.84 -29.41 13.55
N GLU A 81 44.04 -28.84 13.68
CA GLU A 81 44.27 -27.45 13.34
C GLU A 81 44.07 -27.23 11.84
N GLY A 82 43.23 -26.25 11.47
CA GLY A 82 42.97 -25.88 10.08
C GLY A 82 42.39 -24.46 9.95
N GLU A 83 43.04 -23.65 9.11
CA GLU A 83 42.54 -22.37 8.61
C GLU A 83 41.76 -22.60 7.31
N VAL A 84 40.51 -23.05 7.45
CA VAL A 84 39.64 -23.44 6.32
C VAL A 84 39.15 -22.26 5.47
N SER A 85 39.57 -21.03 5.78
CA SER A 85 39.49 -19.92 4.83
C SER A 85 40.56 -20.02 3.72
N LEU A 86 41.57 -20.88 3.89
CA LEU A 86 42.57 -21.20 2.88
C LEU A 86 42.26 -22.58 2.26
N LEU A 87 42.16 -22.62 0.94
CA LEU A 87 41.84 -23.83 0.18
C LEU A 87 42.99 -24.85 0.24
N ALA A 88 44.24 -24.40 0.23
CA ALA A 88 45.39 -25.28 0.39
C ALA A 88 45.35 -26.00 1.76
N ASP A 89 45.00 -25.27 2.81
CA ASP A 89 44.93 -25.83 4.16
C ASP A 89 43.70 -26.74 4.33
N THR A 90 42.58 -26.40 3.69
CA THR A 90 41.40 -27.27 3.59
C THR A 90 41.74 -28.62 2.97
N LYS A 91 42.52 -28.63 1.87
CA LYS A 91 43.01 -29.87 1.25
C LYS A 91 43.93 -30.66 2.18
N ARG A 92 44.88 -29.99 2.85
CA ARG A 92 45.77 -30.64 3.82
C ARG A 92 44.96 -31.35 4.91
N VAL A 93 43.96 -30.69 5.49
CA VAL A 93 43.08 -31.28 6.50
C VAL A 93 42.37 -32.52 5.96
N CYS A 94 41.85 -32.47 4.73
CA CYS A 94 41.20 -33.62 4.10
C CYS A 94 42.17 -34.81 3.94
N GLU A 95 43.42 -34.57 3.50
CA GLU A 95 44.41 -35.64 3.35
C GLU A 95 44.81 -36.27 4.71
N VAL A 96 44.88 -35.49 5.79
CA VAL A 96 45.11 -36.01 7.15
C VAL A 96 43.98 -36.96 7.58
N ILE A 97 42.73 -36.64 7.25
CA ILE A 97 41.58 -37.50 7.59
C ILE A 97 41.60 -38.77 6.71
N LYS A 98 41.84 -38.61 5.40
CA LYS A 98 41.94 -39.74 4.46
C LYS A 98 43.04 -40.72 4.78
N SER A 99 44.15 -40.27 5.38
CA SER A 99 45.23 -41.18 5.77
C SER A 99 44.90 -42.02 7.02
N ARG A 100 43.80 -41.71 7.74
CA ARG A 100 43.45 -42.33 9.03
C ARG A 100 42.18 -43.15 8.97
N GLU A 101 41.27 -42.83 8.05
CA GLU A 101 39.95 -43.47 7.96
C GLU A 101 39.72 -44.09 6.59
N ASN A 102 38.92 -45.16 6.55
CA ASN A 102 38.47 -45.82 5.32
C ASN A 102 37.01 -45.50 4.95
N HIS A 103 36.26 -44.88 5.86
CA HIS A 103 34.91 -44.36 5.62
C HIS A 103 34.59 -43.20 6.57
N ILE A 104 33.56 -42.42 6.25
CA ILE A 104 33.02 -41.34 7.10
C ILE A 104 31.49 -41.43 7.09
N ASP A 105 30.85 -41.48 8.26
CA ASP A 105 29.39 -41.54 8.36
C ASP A 105 28.74 -40.14 8.33
N LEU A 106 29.41 -39.12 8.88
CA LEU A 106 28.87 -37.77 8.96
C LEU A 106 29.91 -36.70 8.65
N LEU A 107 29.64 -35.87 7.64
CA LEU A 107 30.37 -34.62 7.38
C LEU A 107 29.48 -33.43 7.73
N PHE A 108 29.83 -32.70 8.79
CA PHE A 108 29.08 -31.56 9.30
C PHE A 108 29.81 -30.23 9.02
N LEU A 109 29.24 -29.39 8.15
CA LEU A 109 29.84 -28.16 7.65
C LEU A 109 29.02 -26.94 8.11
N SER A 110 29.54 -26.20 9.08
CA SER A 110 28.85 -25.02 9.65
C SER A 110 29.70 -23.74 9.65
N THR A 111 30.81 -23.71 8.92
CA THR A 111 31.65 -22.52 8.80
C THR A 111 30.99 -21.41 8.01
N GLY A 112 31.21 -20.16 8.44
CA GLY A 112 30.76 -18.96 7.76
C GLY A 112 30.55 -17.80 8.73
N TYR A 113 30.48 -16.59 8.18
CA TYR A 113 30.01 -15.40 8.89
C TYR A 113 29.28 -14.42 7.99
N ALA A 114 28.66 -13.38 8.57
CA ALA A 114 27.98 -12.33 7.81
C ALA A 114 28.97 -11.20 7.42
N PRO A 115 29.31 -11.02 6.13
CA PRO A 115 30.28 -10.02 5.70
C PRO A 115 29.60 -8.64 5.62
N PHE A 116 29.41 -8.00 6.77
CA PHE A 116 28.89 -6.62 6.84
C PHE A 116 29.93 -5.56 6.49
N THR A 117 31.18 -5.97 6.27
CA THR A 117 32.28 -5.07 5.88
C THR A 117 32.57 -5.19 4.39
N ALA A 118 33.42 -4.31 3.86
CA ALA A 118 33.91 -4.41 2.50
C ALA A 118 34.56 -5.79 2.23
N ARG A 119 34.61 -6.17 0.94
CA ARG A 119 35.24 -7.41 0.46
C ARG A 119 36.65 -7.55 1.04
N LYS A 120 36.95 -8.70 1.63
CA LYS A 120 38.28 -9.05 2.16
C LYS A 120 38.74 -10.36 1.55
N ASP A 121 39.93 -10.34 0.99
CA ASP A 121 40.50 -11.50 0.33
C ASP A 121 41.49 -12.23 1.24
N THR A 122 41.54 -13.54 1.05
CA THR A 122 42.58 -14.42 1.55
C THR A 122 43.89 -14.15 0.81
N ILE A 123 45.00 -14.67 1.34
CA ILE A 123 46.30 -14.64 0.63
C ILE A 123 46.27 -15.43 -0.69
N GLU A 124 45.27 -16.28 -0.90
CA GLU A 124 45.05 -17.05 -2.14
C GLU A 124 44.19 -16.27 -3.17
N GLY A 125 43.74 -15.05 -2.85
CA GLY A 125 42.96 -14.19 -3.76
C GLY A 125 41.46 -14.47 -3.79
N PHE A 126 40.95 -15.32 -2.90
CA PHE A 126 39.51 -15.60 -2.74
C PHE A 126 38.90 -14.77 -1.61
N GLU A 127 37.65 -14.34 -1.77
CA GLU A 127 36.94 -13.62 -0.71
C GLU A 127 36.67 -14.54 0.48
N ILE A 128 37.01 -14.10 1.69
CA ILE A 128 37.04 -14.95 2.89
C ILE A 128 35.66 -15.55 3.19
N SER A 129 34.59 -14.75 3.15
CA SER A 129 33.25 -15.24 3.49
C SER A 129 32.72 -16.24 2.46
N GLN A 130 32.96 -16.00 1.17
CA GLN A 130 32.63 -16.88 0.06
C GLN A 130 33.40 -18.19 0.17
N THR A 131 34.69 -18.15 0.52
CA THR A 131 35.48 -19.36 0.75
C THR A 131 34.88 -20.20 1.86
N LEU A 132 34.54 -19.61 3.01
CA LEU A 132 33.97 -20.35 4.14
C LEU A 132 32.55 -20.88 3.87
N ARG A 133 31.76 -20.16 3.07
CA ARG A 133 30.37 -20.49 2.75
C ARG A 133 30.24 -21.46 1.60
N TYR A 134 31.19 -21.48 0.65
CA TYR A 134 31.08 -22.29 -0.56
C TYR A 134 32.36 -23.10 -0.85
N TYR A 135 33.50 -22.46 -1.16
CA TYR A 135 34.65 -23.18 -1.69
C TYR A 135 35.25 -24.23 -0.74
N SER A 136 35.39 -23.93 0.55
CA SER A 136 35.93 -24.88 1.51
C SER A 136 34.99 -26.07 1.70
N ARG A 137 33.67 -25.83 1.69
CA ARG A 137 32.65 -26.88 1.76
C ARG A 137 32.70 -27.79 0.56
N MET A 138 32.80 -27.20 -0.64
CA MET A 138 32.96 -27.92 -1.89
C MET A 138 34.19 -28.82 -1.84
N LEU A 139 35.33 -28.31 -1.35
CA LEU A 139 36.55 -29.10 -1.21
C LEU A 139 36.43 -30.22 -0.18
N PHE A 140 35.90 -29.95 1.01
CA PHE A 140 35.66 -30.99 2.02
C PHE A 140 34.79 -32.12 1.46
N ILE A 141 33.70 -31.76 0.79
CA ILE A 141 32.79 -32.75 0.20
C ILE A 141 33.50 -33.54 -0.89
N LEU A 142 34.13 -32.88 -1.88
CA LEU A 142 34.77 -33.58 -3.00
C LEU A 142 35.94 -34.48 -2.56
N HIS A 143 36.80 -34.01 -1.66
CA HIS A 143 37.97 -34.78 -1.22
C HIS A 143 37.59 -35.95 -0.30
N LEU A 144 36.55 -35.79 0.52
CA LEU A 144 36.09 -36.83 1.44
C LEU A 144 34.97 -37.71 0.83
N LEU A 145 34.48 -37.38 -0.37
CA LEU A 145 33.42 -38.12 -1.05
C LEU A 145 33.71 -39.62 -1.19
N PRO A 146 34.94 -40.06 -1.53
CA PRO A 146 35.24 -41.49 -1.59
C PRO A 146 35.06 -42.22 -0.25
N LEU A 147 35.34 -41.56 0.87
CA LEU A 147 35.12 -42.12 2.21
C LEU A 147 33.65 -42.08 2.60
N LEU A 148 32.92 -41.04 2.19
CA LEU A 148 31.48 -40.97 2.38
C LEU A 148 30.81 -42.11 1.61
N ASP A 149 31.06 -42.26 0.31
CA ASP A 149 30.50 -43.33 -0.53
C ASP A 149 30.78 -44.75 0.00
N ALA A 150 31.92 -44.95 0.67
CA ALA A 150 32.31 -46.22 1.28
C ALA A 150 31.54 -46.55 2.57
N ALA A 151 30.90 -45.57 3.21
CA ALA A 151 30.07 -45.81 4.38
C ALA A 151 28.70 -46.40 3.98
N GLU A 152 28.07 -47.14 4.90
CA GLU A 152 26.76 -47.78 4.62
C GLU A 152 25.64 -46.76 4.40
N SER A 153 25.69 -45.62 5.10
CA SER A 153 24.67 -44.58 5.01
C SER A 153 25.22 -43.20 5.41
N PRO A 154 26.16 -42.65 4.62
CA PRO A 154 26.81 -41.37 4.90
C PRO A 154 25.84 -40.19 4.80
N ARG A 155 26.11 -39.16 5.60
CA ARG A 155 25.39 -37.88 5.55
C ARG A 155 26.32 -36.70 5.44
N VAL A 156 25.95 -35.75 4.60
CA VAL A 156 26.58 -34.44 4.49
C VAL A 156 25.58 -33.38 4.92
N ILE A 157 25.92 -32.63 5.96
CA ILE A 157 25.12 -31.50 6.44
C ILE A 157 25.85 -30.21 6.12
N SER A 158 25.26 -29.38 5.27
CA SER A 158 25.71 -28.02 4.98
C SER A 158 24.77 -27.02 5.67
N VAL A 159 25.26 -26.35 6.70
CA VAL A 159 24.51 -25.34 7.46
C VAL A 159 24.71 -23.98 6.80
N LEU A 160 23.72 -23.50 6.06
CA LEU A 160 23.70 -22.14 5.49
C LEU A 160 22.28 -21.67 5.22
N ALA A 161 21.79 -21.73 3.99
CA ALA A 161 20.56 -21.05 3.58
C ALA A 161 19.76 -21.93 2.61
N GLY A 162 19.78 -23.24 2.86
CA GLY A 162 19.02 -24.20 2.05
C GLY A 162 17.53 -23.88 2.02
N GLY A 163 16.96 -23.91 0.82
CA GLY A 163 15.59 -23.55 0.54
C GLY A 163 15.28 -22.04 0.63
N MET A 164 16.31 -21.19 0.60
CA MET A 164 16.21 -19.73 0.47
C MET A 164 16.78 -19.22 -0.87
N GLU A 165 16.93 -20.11 -1.84
CA GLU A 165 17.53 -19.84 -3.14
C GLU A 165 16.73 -18.78 -3.92
N ARG A 166 17.44 -17.97 -4.71
CA ARG A 166 16.84 -16.92 -5.55
C ARG A 166 17.15 -17.05 -7.03
N SER A 167 17.96 -18.04 -7.41
CA SER A 167 18.43 -18.23 -8.79
C SER A 167 19.18 -17.00 -9.34
N ALA A 168 19.98 -16.35 -8.49
CA ALA A 168 20.64 -15.08 -8.77
C ALA A 168 22.18 -15.22 -8.64
N ILE A 169 22.77 -16.11 -9.44
CA ILE A 169 24.24 -16.30 -9.52
C ILE A 169 24.80 -15.40 -10.62
N GLN A 170 25.77 -14.56 -10.28
CA GLN A 170 26.53 -13.79 -11.26
C GLN A 170 27.61 -14.66 -11.89
N LEU A 171 27.32 -15.23 -13.07
CA LEU A 171 28.22 -16.17 -13.73
C LEU A 171 29.54 -15.53 -14.19
N ASP A 172 29.48 -14.27 -14.62
CA ASP A 172 30.67 -13.51 -15.06
C ASP A 172 31.49 -12.96 -13.88
N ASP A 173 30.95 -13.00 -12.66
CA ASP A 173 31.59 -12.49 -11.44
C ASP A 173 31.24 -13.36 -10.21
N ILE A 174 31.63 -14.63 -10.27
CA ILE A 174 31.26 -15.64 -9.27
C ILE A 174 31.83 -15.34 -7.86
N ASP A 175 32.88 -14.53 -7.80
CA ASP A 175 33.54 -14.08 -6.57
C ASP A 175 33.08 -12.68 -6.09
N LEU A 176 32.15 -12.04 -6.82
CA LEU A 176 31.66 -10.69 -6.54
C LEU A 176 32.78 -9.65 -6.44
N LYS A 177 33.76 -9.72 -7.35
CA LYS A 177 34.93 -8.84 -7.44
C LYS A 177 34.59 -7.47 -8.00
N GLU A 178 33.61 -7.40 -8.91
CA GLU A 178 33.31 -6.16 -9.59
C GLU A 178 32.73 -5.10 -8.63
N PRO A 179 33.06 -3.81 -8.82
CA PRO A 179 32.57 -2.75 -7.95
C PRO A 179 31.03 -2.75 -7.83
N GLY A 180 30.52 -2.78 -6.60
CA GLY A 180 29.08 -2.79 -6.30
C GLY A 180 28.41 -4.18 -6.31
N ASN A 181 29.15 -5.24 -6.64
CA ASN A 181 28.64 -6.62 -6.58
C ASN A 181 28.78 -7.27 -5.22
N PHE A 182 29.74 -6.86 -4.41
CA PHE A 182 29.87 -7.38 -3.06
C PHE A 182 29.00 -6.62 -2.05
N ASN A 183 28.01 -7.31 -1.48
CA ASN A 183 27.34 -6.89 -0.24
C ASN A 183 26.80 -8.12 0.50
N VAL A 184 26.41 -7.94 1.76
CA VAL A 184 25.95 -9.05 2.63
C VAL A 184 24.81 -9.87 2.03
N VAL A 185 23.87 -9.23 1.33
CA VAL A 185 22.71 -9.91 0.72
C VAL A 185 23.17 -10.71 -0.49
N LYS A 186 23.82 -10.07 -1.48
CA LYS A 186 24.32 -10.72 -2.70
C LYS A 186 25.27 -11.88 -2.37
N ALA A 187 26.24 -11.67 -1.48
CA ALA A 187 27.18 -12.71 -1.07
C ALA A 187 26.49 -13.90 -0.37
N HIS A 188 25.44 -13.64 0.40
CA HIS A 188 24.72 -14.72 1.09
C HIS A 188 23.81 -15.50 0.13
N THR A 189 23.05 -14.81 -0.73
CA THR A 189 22.14 -15.46 -1.70
C THR A 189 22.91 -16.23 -2.75
N GLN A 190 23.99 -15.66 -3.30
CA GLN A 190 24.84 -16.33 -4.29
C GLN A 190 25.46 -17.60 -3.70
N ALA A 191 26.02 -17.54 -2.49
CA ALA A 191 26.55 -18.73 -1.83
C ALA A 191 25.48 -19.80 -1.55
N ALA A 192 24.24 -19.39 -1.23
CA ALA A 192 23.12 -20.32 -1.04
C ALA A 192 22.79 -21.07 -2.33
N ASP A 193 22.58 -20.33 -3.42
CA ASP A 193 22.27 -20.88 -4.74
C ASP A 193 23.37 -21.83 -5.21
N MET A 194 24.63 -21.40 -5.12
CA MET A 194 25.79 -22.20 -5.53
C MET A 194 25.93 -23.49 -4.72
N ASN A 195 25.74 -23.45 -3.39
CA ASN A 195 25.75 -24.66 -2.57
C ASN A 195 24.64 -25.62 -2.98
N THR A 196 23.41 -25.13 -3.17
CA THR A 196 22.28 -25.98 -3.55
C THR A 196 22.50 -26.66 -4.88
N LEU A 197 22.94 -25.91 -5.90
CA LEU A 197 23.26 -26.49 -7.21
C LEU A 197 24.39 -27.53 -7.13
N PHE A 198 25.44 -27.24 -6.38
CA PHE A 198 26.55 -28.16 -6.19
C PHE A 198 26.13 -29.46 -5.49
N LEU A 199 25.37 -29.34 -4.40
CA LEU A 199 24.87 -30.50 -3.65
C LEU A 199 23.85 -31.31 -4.47
N GLU A 200 23.00 -30.66 -5.26
CA GLU A 200 22.05 -31.32 -6.16
C GLU A 200 22.79 -32.13 -7.23
N TYR A 201 23.83 -31.55 -7.82
CA TYR A 201 24.68 -32.26 -8.78
C TYR A 201 25.31 -33.51 -8.17
N LEU A 202 25.83 -33.43 -6.95
CA LEU A 202 26.41 -34.60 -6.27
C LEU A 202 25.36 -35.62 -5.84
N ALA A 203 24.21 -35.19 -5.31
CA ALA A 203 23.11 -36.06 -4.93
C ALA A 203 22.61 -36.91 -6.11
N ASN A 204 22.69 -36.39 -7.34
CA ASN A 204 22.33 -37.12 -8.55
C ASN A 204 23.39 -38.13 -9.01
N LYS A 205 24.65 -37.97 -8.59
CA LYS A 205 25.76 -38.89 -8.93
C LYS A 205 26.05 -39.92 -7.84
N HIS A 206 25.81 -39.58 -6.59
CA HIS A 206 26.17 -40.36 -5.41
C HIS A 206 24.91 -40.74 -4.62
N LEU A 207 24.15 -41.70 -5.16
CA LEU A 207 22.83 -42.09 -4.63
C LEU A 207 22.89 -42.69 -3.21
N ASN A 208 24.07 -43.16 -2.78
CA ASN A 208 24.28 -43.66 -1.42
C ASN A 208 24.39 -42.52 -0.38
N VAL A 209 24.71 -41.30 -0.81
CA VAL A 209 24.97 -40.16 0.08
C VAL A 209 23.74 -39.29 0.24
N THR A 210 23.33 -39.08 1.50
CA THR A 210 22.29 -38.11 1.82
C THR A 210 22.92 -36.73 2.03
N PHE A 211 22.46 -35.76 1.25
CA PHE A 211 22.87 -34.36 1.36
C PHE A 211 21.76 -33.53 2.00
N ILE A 212 22.10 -32.72 2.98
CA ILE A 212 21.16 -31.83 3.65
C ILE A 212 21.71 -30.42 3.58
N HIS A 213 21.03 -29.54 2.86
CA HIS A 213 21.28 -28.10 2.93
C HIS A 213 20.24 -27.48 3.85
N SER A 214 20.68 -27.08 5.05
CA SER A 214 19.79 -26.60 6.10
C SER A 214 19.98 -25.12 6.37
N CYS A 215 18.86 -24.39 6.39
CA CYS A 215 18.80 -23.02 6.87
C CYS A 215 18.52 -23.02 8.38
N PRO A 216 19.46 -22.55 9.23
CA PRO A 216 19.28 -22.54 10.68
C PRO A 216 18.19 -21.56 11.14
N GLY A 217 17.77 -20.64 10.27
CA GLY A 217 16.96 -19.48 10.69
C GLY A 217 17.78 -18.54 11.57
N TRP A 218 17.10 -17.84 12.48
CA TRP A 218 17.76 -16.97 13.46
C TRP A 218 18.30 -17.82 14.61
N VAL A 219 19.62 -17.77 14.84
CA VAL A 219 20.30 -18.44 15.96
C VAL A 219 21.39 -17.50 16.47
N ASN A 220 21.43 -17.23 17.77
CA ASN A 220 22.41 -16.32 18.35
C ASN A 220 23.78 -16.97 18.49
N THR A 221 24.51 -17.06 17.38
CA THR A 221 25.85 -17.67 17.32
C THR A 221 26.99 -16.67 17.45
N GLY A 222 26.69 -15.39 17.71
CA GLY A 222 27.66 -14.28 17.64
C GLY A 222 28.15 -13.98 16.21
N ASN A 223 27.54 -14.59 15.19
CA ASN A 223 28.02 -14.54 13.82
C ASN A 223 27.95 -13.16 13.17
N VAL A 224 26.96 -12.36 13.56
CA VAL A 224 26.78 -10.99 13.08
C VAL A 224 27.86 -10.04 13.59
N ARG A 225 28.55 -10.39 14.68
CA ARG A 225 29.63 -9.58 15.26
C ARG A 225 30.99 -9.85 14.62
N ARG A 226 31.15 -10.95 13.88
CA ARG A 226 32.46 -11.39 13.36
C ARG A 226 32.94 -10.50 12.23
N GLY A 227 34.16 -9.97 12.38
CA GLY A 227 34.83 -9.16 11.35
C GLY A 227 34.40 -7.69 11.33
N LEU A 228 33.56 -7.26 12.27
CA LEU A 228 33.20 -5.86 12.49
C LEU A 228 34.18 -5.18 13.42
N ASP A 229 34.46 -3.91 13.14
CA ASP A 229 35.08 -3.01 14.11
C ASP A 229 34.02 -2.65 15.18
N PRO A 230 34.25 -2.92 16.47
CA PRO A 230 33.34 -2.57 17.56
C PRO A 230 32.95 -1.10 17.61
N ASN A 231 33.80 -0.21 17.07
CA ASN A 231 33.58 1.24 17.07
C ASN A 231 32.90 1.75 15.79
N SER A 232 32.54 0.85 14.85
CA SER A 232 31.89 1.24 13.60
C SER A 232 30.41 1.57 13.78
N ILE A 233 29.88 2.48 12.94
CA ILE A 233 28.44 2.78 12.87
C ILE A 233 27.64 1.50 12.60
N MET A 234 28.19 0.57 11.81
CA MET A 234 27.54 -0.71 11.52
C MET A 234 27.44 -1.60 12.78
N ALA A 235 28.46 -1.61 13.65
CA ALA A 235 28.37 -2.30 14.94
C ALA A 235 27.29 -1.69 15.85
N TRP A 236 27.16 -0.36 15.86
CA TRP A 236 26.08 0.33 16.58
C TRP A 236 24.70 -0.01 16.01
N VAL A 237 24.53 -0.02 14.68
CA VAL A 237 23.28 -0.43 14.01
C VAL A 237 22.93 -1.88 14.34
N ILE A 238 23.91 -2.78 14.33
CA ILE A 238 23.69 -4.19 14.67
C ILE A 238 23.24 -4.33 16.12
N TRP A 239 23.91 -3.65 17.05
CA TRP A 239 23.57 -3.66 18.46
C TRP A 239 22.18 -3.06 18.76
N LEU A 240 21.85 -1.91 18.15
CA LEU A 240 20.59 -1.21 18.42
C LEU A 240 19.37 -1.89 17.77
N LEU A 241 19.53 -2.42 16.55
CA LEU A 241 18.39 -2.92 15.74
C LEU A 241 18.37 -4.44 15.58
N LEU A 242 19.50 -5.05 15.17
CA LEU A 242 19.53 -6.46 14.80
C LEU A 242 19.61 -7.39 16.01
N GLU A 243 20.36 -7.03 17.05
CA GLU A 243 20.50 -7.90 18.24
C GLU A 243 19.21 -8.10 19.03
N PRO A 244 18.38 -7.07 19.28
CA PRO A 244 17.08 -7.27 19.91
C PRO A 244 16.17 -8.19 19.07
N LEU A 245 16.20 -8.02 17.74
CA LEU A 245 15.44 -8.88 16.82
C LEU A 245 15.95 -10.32 16.81
N ILE A 246 17.28 -10.52 16.81
CA ILE A 246 17.89 -11.84 16.93
C ILE A 246 17.46 -12.49 18.25
N ALA A 247 17.56 -11.78 19.37
CA ALA A 247 17.21 -12.32 20.68
C ALA A 247 15.74 -12.78 20.75
N ILE A 248 14.81 -12.03 20.15
CA ILE A 248 13.38 -12.34 20.15
C ILE A 248 13.04 -13.48 19.17
N LEU A 249 13.67 -13.50 17.99
CA LEU A 249 13.31 -14.41 16.90
C LEU A 249 14.18 -15.66 16.84
N SER A 250 15.28 -15.72 17.58
CA SER A 250 16.22 -16.84 17.52
C SER A 250 15.72 -18.08 18.22
N PHE A 251 16.04 -19.23 17.65
CA PHE A 251 16.00 -20.49 18.40
C PHE A 251 17.00 -20.44 19.56
N SER A 252 16.64 -21.10 20.66
CA SER A 252 17.63 -21.41 21.68
C SER A 252 18.73 -22.29 21.09
N ASP A 253 19.94 -22.20 21.66
CA ASP A 253 21.06 -23.06 21.25
C ASP A 253 20.70 -24.54 21.36
N GLU A 254 19.87 -24.89 22.35
CA GLU A 254 19.34 -26.25 22.53
C GLU A 254 18.34 -26.66 21.45
N GLU A 255 17.39 -25.80 21.08
CA GLU A 255 16.47 -26.15 19.99
C GLU A 255 17.23 -26.31 18.67
N SER A 256 18.19 -25.43 18.40
CA SER A 256 19.04 -25.50 17.22
C SER A 256 19.88 -26.79 17.21
N SER A 257 20.56 -27.12 18.32
CA SER A 257 21.41 -28.32 18.43
C SER A 257 20.62 -29.61 18.19
N GLN A 258 19.44 -29.74 18.81
CA GLN A 258 18.58 -30.91 18.67
C GLN A 258 18.03 -31.05 17.25
N ARG A 259 17.74 -29.94 16.56
CA ARG A 259 17.33 -29.96 15.15
C ARG A 259 18.43 -30.50 14.25
N TYR A 260 19.67 -30.07 14.45
CA TYR A 260 20.81 -30.57 13.68
C TYR A 260 21.18 -32.01 14.04
N LEU A 261 21.07 -32.39 15.32
CA LEU A 261 21.23 -33.78 15.74
C LEU A 261 20.20 -34.70 15.06
N PHE A 262 18.95 -34.25 14.94
CA PHE A 262 17.89 -34.96 14.23
C PHE A 262 18.20 -35.12 12.74
N GLN A 263 18.67 -34.06 12.07
CA GLN A 263 19.12 -34.13 10.67
C GLN A 263 20.29 -35.11 10.50
N SER A 264 21.21 -35.16 11.47
CA SER A 264 22.37 -36.06 11.47
C SER A 264 22.03 -37.53 11.70
N THR A 265 20.91 -37.85 12.37
CA THR A 265 20.70 -39.20 12.92
C THR A 265 19.33 -39.80 12.65
N SER A 266 18.36 -39.06 12.10
CA SER A 266 17.00 -39.59 11.90
C SER A 266 16.82 -40.24 10.53
N ALA A 267 16.16 -41.40 10.49
CA ALA A 267 15.74 -42.05 9.24
C ALA A 267 14.72 -41.21 8.43
N ALA A 268 14.20 -40.12 8.99
CA ALA A 268 13.35 -39.16 8.28
C ALA A 268 13.98 -38.62 6.98
N PHE A 269 15.31 -38.58 6.89
CA PHE A 269 16.09 -38.11 5.72
C PHE A 269 16.69 -39.26 4.89
N GLY A 270 16.14 -40.48 5.02
CA GLY A 270 16.67 -41.68 4.38
C GLY A 270 17.85 -42.30 5.12
N GLY A 271 18.25 -43.49 4.66
CA GLY A 271 19.40 -44.22 5.19
C GLY A 271 19.25 -44.73 6.64
N ARG A 272 20.40 -45.09 7.23
CA ARG A 272 20.56 -45.51 8.63
C ARG A 272 20.27 -44.34 9.58
N GLY A 273 19.52 -44.60 10.64
CA GLY A 273 19.17 -43.60 11.66
C GLY A 273 18.06 -44.06 12.60
N THR A 274 17.71 -43.21 13.57
CA THR A 274 16.59 -43.45 14.49
C THR A 274 15.27 -43.57 13.73
N THR A 275 14.45 -44.55 14.15
CA THR A 275 13.17 -44.85 13.51
C THR A 275 12.25 -43.62 13.51
N TRP A 276 11.65 -43.33 12.37
CA TRP A 276 10.73 -42.21 12.19
C TRP A 276 9.36 -42.71 11.71
N THR A 277 8.32 -42.49 12.50
CA THR A 277 6.96 -43.01 12.24
C THR A 277 6.00 -41.97 11.67
N LYS A 278 6.45 -40.72 11.50
CA LYS A 278 5.64 -39.65 10.89
C LYS A 278 6.01 -39.50 9.41
N GLU A 279 5.43 -38.49 8.76
CA GLU A 279 5.73 -38.13 7.37
C GLU A 279 7.25 -37.96 7.19
N THR A 280 7.82 -38.77 6.29
CA THR A 280 9.23 -38.77 5.90
C THR A 280 9.56 -37.53 5.08
N ALA A 281 10.81 -37.07 5.17
CA ALA A 281 11.24 -35.94 4.37
C ALA A 281 11.23 -36.33 2.88
N VAL A 282 10.98 -35.34 2.05
CA VAL A 282 10.99 -35.47 0.59
C VAL A 282 12.20 -34.69 0.08
N ASN A 283 13.02 -35.32 -0.74
CA ASN A 283 14.18 -34.68 -1.34
C ASN A 283 13.76 -33.66 -2.42
N SER A 284 14.72 -32.92 -2.97
CA SER A 284 14.56 -31.93 -4.04
C SER A 284 13.88 -32.48 -5.30
N ARG A 285 13.88 -33.81 -5.49
CA ARG A 285 13.24 -34.51 -6.62
C ARG A 285 11.83 -35.01 -6.32
N GLY A 286 11.28 -34.68 -5.15
CA GLY A 286 9.94 -35.14 -4.79
C GLY A 286 9.88 -36.60 -4.31
N LYS A 287 11.02 -37.22 -3.95
CA LYS A 287 11.08 -38.64 -3.54
C LYS A 287 11.45 -38.82 -2.05
N GLN A 288 10.99 -39.92 -1.46
CA GLN A 288 11.29 -40.34 -0.08
C GLN A 288 12.49 -41.32 -0.06
N GLU A 289 13.62 -40.88 -0.58
CA GLU A 289 14.87 -41.65 -0.66
C GLU A 289 16.05 -40.70 -0.48
N ASN A 290 17.28 -41.23 -0.44
CA ASN A 290 18.50 -40.43 -0.40
C ASN A 290 18.53 -39.39 -1.54
N GLY A 291 19.17 -38.26 -1.28
CA GLY A 291 19.25 -37.16 -2.22
C GLY A 291 19.56 -35.85 -1.50
N LEU A 292 19.21 -34.72 -2.12
CA LEU A 292 19.32 -33.41 -1.48
C LEU A 292 18.02 -33.05 -0.76
N PHE A 293 18.13 -32.75 0.53
CA PHE A 293 17.04 -32.20 1.32
C PHE A 293 17.29 -30.70 1.60
N LEU A 294 16.33 -29.86 1.21
CA LEU A 294 16.31 -28.45 1.54
C LEU A 294 15.49 -28.23 2.81
N VAL A 295 16.16 -27.94 3.93
CA VAL A 295 15.51 -27.82 5.24
C VAL A 295 15.38 -26.36 5.64
N THR A 296 14.13 -25.89 5.75
CA THR A 296 13.81 -24.47 5.95
C THR A 296 12.61 -24.29 6.88
N ASN A 297 12.49 -23.10 7.46
CA ASN A 297 11.35 -22.68 8.26
C ASN A 297 10.26 -21.94 7.46
N ILE A 298 10.32 -21.88 6.12
CA ILE A 298 9.34 -21.17 5.29
C ILE A 298 7.92 -21.70 5.54
N ARG A 299 7.75 -23.01 5.76
CA ARG A 299 6.46 -23.62 6.11
C ARG A 299 5.87 -23.11 7.45
N ARG A 300 6.64 -22.40 8.30
CA ARG A 300 6.15 -21.73 9.52
C ARG A 300 5.55 -20.35 9.26
N LYS A 301 5.81 -19.74 8.10
CA LYS A 301 5.22 -18.44 7.78
C LYS A 301 3.71 -18.61 7.72
N LYS A 302 2.96 -17.76 8.44
CA LYS A 302 1.48 -17.78 8.44
C LYS A 302 0.90 -17.82 7.01
N GLY A 303 1.55 -17.12 6.08
CA GLY A 303 1.17 -17.08 4.66
C GLY A 303 1.45 -18.35 3.84
N PHE A 304 2.20 -19.34 4.34
CA PHE A 304 2.48 -20.56 3.57
C PHE A 304 1.25 -21.48 3.49
N LYS A 305 0.51 -21.64 4.60
CA LYS A 305 -0.69 -22.49 4.65
C LYS A 305 -1.71 -22.11 3.57
N LYS A 306 -1.96 -20.82 3.37
CA LYS A 306 -2.87 -20.33 2.30
C LYS A 306 -2.39 -20.68 0.88
N ILE A 307 -1.08 -20.64 0.62
CA ILE A 307 -0.52 -20.95 -0.70
C ILE A 307 -0.67 -22.44 -0.98
N GLN A 308 -0.31 -23.27 0.00
CA GLN A 308 -0.44 -24.73 -0.10
C GLN A 308 -1.90 -25.12 -0.36
N LEU A 309 -2.83 -24.62 0.43
CA LEU A 309 -4.25 -24.97 0.28
C LEU A 309 -4.84 -24.44 -1.03
N CYS A 310 -4.41 -23.26 -1.50
CA CYS A 310 -4.77 -22.74 -2.82
C CYS A 310 -4.30 -23.66 -3.94
N ALA A 311 -3.05 -24.12 -3.90
CA ALA A 311 -2.50 -25.05 -4.89
C ALA A 311 -3.20 -26.42 -4.86
N GLU A 312 -3.49 -26.95 -3.66
CA GLU A 312 -4.27 -28.19 -3.50
C GLU A 312 -5.68 -28.04 -4.05
N GLN A 313 -6.35 -26.91 -3.79
CA GLN A 313 -7.69 -26.65 -4.30
C GLN A 313 -7.70 -26.47 -5.83
N ALA A 314 -6.74 -25.72 -6.37
CA ALA A 314 -6.57 -25.57 -7.82
C ALA A 314 -6.40 -26.94 -8.50
N LYS A 315 -5.61 -27.84 -7.90
CA LYS A 315 -5.47 -29.22 -8.39
C LYS A 315 -6.78 -30.01 -8.32
N ARG A 316 -7.59 -29.85 -7.26
CA ARG A 316 -8.92 -30.49 -7.16
C ARG A 316 -9.90 -29.98 -8.21
N ASP A 317 -9.77 -28.72 -8.59
CA ASP A 317 -10.60 -28.06 -9.60
C ASP A 317 -10.01 -28.15 -11.03
N ASP A 318 -9.00 -29.02 -11.23
CA ASP A 318 -8.32 -29.27 -12.51
C ASP A 318 -7.67 -28.03 -13.16
N LEU A 319 -7.14 -27.15 -12.32
CA LEU A 319 -6.42 -25.93 -12.74
C LEU A 319 -4.91 -26.15 -12.71
N GLN A 320 -4.23 -25.79 -13.80
CA GLN A 320 -2.78 -25.95 -13.94
C GLN A 320 -1.97 -24.90 -13.16
N TYR A 321 -2.54 -23.73 -12.93
CA TYR A 321 -1.86 -22.59 -12.31
C TYR A 321 -2.73 -21.94 -11.24
N CYS A 322 -2.10 -21.49 -10.15
CA CYS A 322 -2.71 -20.61 -9.16
C CYS A 322 -1.84 -19.35 -8.99
N TRP A 323 -2.47 -18.19 -8.89
CA TRP A 323 -1.79 -16.93 -8.63
C TRP A 323 -2.06 -16.48 -7.20
N VAL A 324 -0.99 -16.13 -6.46
CA VAL A 324 -1.07 -15.59 -5.10
C VAL A 324 -0.07 -14.45 -4.96
N ASP A 325 -0.57 -13.24 -4.70
CA ASP A 325 0.17 -11.97 -4.56
C ASP A 325 1.47 -12.06 -3.74
N THR A 326 1.49 -12.94 -2.76
CA THR A 326 2.56 -13.08 -1.77
C THR A 326 3.80 -13.77 -2.35
N CYS A 327 3.62 -14.64 -3.34
CA CYS A 327 4.71 -15.41 -3.96
C CYS A 327 4.82 -15.25 -5.48
N CYS A 328 3.81 -14.67 -6.13
CA CYS A 328 3.78 -14.48 -7.58
C CYS A 328 4.13 -13.05 -8.04
N ILE A 329 4.51 -12.16 -7.11
CA ILE A 329 5.01 -10.81 -7.41
C ILE A 329 6.40 -10.67 -6.81
N ASP A 330 7.41 -10.43 -7.65
CA ASP A 330 8.72 -10.01 -7.18
C ASP A 330 8.68 -8.56 -6.69
N LYS A 331 8.51 -8.41 -5.38
CA LYS A 331 8.51 -7.09 -4.73
C LYS A 331 9.90 -6.43 -4.68
N SER A 332 10.95 -7.12 -5.12
CA SER A 332 12.30 -6.53 -5.24
C SER A 332 12.51 -5.79 -6.56
N SER A 333 11.73 -6.13 -7.59
CA SER A 333 11.67 -5.41 -8.86
C SER A 333 10.56 -4.36 -8.81
N SER A 334 10.93 -3.07 -8.80
CA SER A 334 9.94 -1.98 -8.82
C SER A 334 9.12 -1.95 -10.12
N ALA A 335 9.73 -2.36 -11.25
CA ALA A 335 9.07 -2.48 -12.54
C ALA A 335 8.00 -3.58 -12.51
N GLU A 336 8.35 -4.79 -12.06
CA GLU A 336 7.42 -5.91 -11.95
C GLU A 336 6.30 -5.60 -10.94
N LEU A 337 6.65 -5.03 -9.78
CA LEU A 337 5.66 -4.62 -8.78
C LEU A 337 4.64 -3.62 -9.37
N SER A 338 5.13 -2.63 -10.13
CA SER A 338 4.28 -1.64 -10.79
C SER A 338 3.38 -2.27 -11.85
N GLU A 339 3.94 -3.14 -12.70
CA GLU A 339 3.17 -3.86 -13.71
C GLU A 339 2.09 -4.76 -13.09
N ALA A 340 2.47 -5.50 -12.04
CA ALA A 340 1.57 -6.42 -11.36
C ALA A 340 0.38 -5.71 -10.73
N ILE A 341 0.62 -4.60 -10.01
CA ILE A 341 -0.45 -3.84 -9.36
C ILE A 341 -1.39 -3.20 -10.40
N ASN A 342 -0.86 -2.67 -11.51
CA ASN A 342 -1.69 -2.12 -12.60
C ASN A 342 -2.48 -3.20 -13.35
N SER A 343 -2.05 -4.47 -13.29
CA SER A 343 -2.67 -5.60 -13.99
C SER A 343 -3.58 -6.47 -13.11
N MET A 344 -3.47 -6.33 -11.78
CA MET A 344 -4.07 -7.26 -10.81
C MET A 344 -5.60 -7.42 -10.98
N PHE A 345 -6.30 -6.32 -11.25
CA PHE A 345 -7.75 -6.36 -11.49
C PHE A 345 -8.10 -7.21 -12.71
N THR A 346 -7.35 -7.06 -13.79
CA THR A 346 -7.54 -7.84 -15.03
C THR A 346 -7.24 -9.31 -14.79
N TRP A 347 -6.22 -9.64 -13.99
CA TRP A 347 -5.93 -11.01 -13.60
C TRP A 347 -7.06 -11.64 -12.79
N TYR A 348 -7.62 -10.92 -11.81
CA TYR A 348 -8.81 -11.37 -11.08
C TYR A 348 -10.03 -11.53 -12.01
N ARG A 349 -10.27 -10.57 -12.89
CA ARG A 349 -11.39 -10.60 -13.85
C ARG A 349 -11.32 -11.80 -14.80
N ASN A 350 -10.12 -12.15 -15.25
CA ASN A 350 -9.87 -13.23 -16.20
C ASN A 350 -9.60 -14.59 -15.53
N SER A 351 -9.53 -14.65 -14.19
CA SER A 351 -9.37 -15.90 -13.47
C SER A 351 -10.60 -16.80 -13.66
N THR A 352 -10.37 -18.11 -13.78
CA THR A 352 -11.47 -19.11 -13.83
C THR A 352 -12.29 -19.08 -12.54
N VAL A 353 -11.61 -18.94 -11.41
CA VAL A 353 -12.22 -18.86 -10.07
C VAL A 353 -11.29 -18.09 -9.15
N CYS A 354 -11.88 -17.28 -8.26
CA CYS A 354 -11.19 -16.65 -7.14
C CYS A 354 -11.56 -17.37 -5.83
N TYR A 355 -10.55 -17.95 -5.17
CA TYR A 355 -10.70 -18.56 -3.85
C TYR A 355 -10.50 -17.50 -2.76
N ILE A 356 -11.58 -17.15 -2.06
CA ILE A 356 -11.57 -16.18 -0.97
C ILE A 356 -11.41 -16.94 0.35
N TYR A 357 -10.24 -16.83 0.95
CA TYR A 357 -9.92 -17.46 2.24
C TYR A 357 -10.14 -16.48 3.40
N LEU A 358 -11.08 -16.81 4.29
CA LEU A 358 -11.45 -16.03 5.45
C LEU A 358 -10.80 -16.64 6.70
N GLU A 359 -9.60 -16.16 7.04
CA GLU A 359 -8.76 -16.74 8.10
C GLU A 359 -9.32 -16.61 9.52
N ASP A 360 -10.33 -15.77 9.72
CA ASP A 360 -10.97 -15.43 10.99
C ASP A 360 -12.44 -15.87 11.07
N VAL A 361 -12.90 -16.65 10.07
CA VAL A 361 -14.25 -17.23 10.03
C VAL A 361 -14.15 -18.71 10.36
N VAL A 362 -15.03 -19.18 11.25
CA VAL A 362 -15.17 -20.60 11.60
C VAL A 362 -16.58 -20.99 11.28
N HIS A 363 -16.77 -21.79 10.22
CA HIS A 363 -18.11 -22.22 9.85
C HIS A 363 -18.51 -23.48 10.62
N LEU A 364 -19.59 -23.39 11.39
CA LEU A 364 -20.21 -24.54 12.04
C LEU A 364 -21.36 -25.06 11.17
N GLU A 365 -21.23 -26.30 10.69
CA GLU A 365 -22.30 -26.99 9.96
C GLU A 365 -23.60 -26.98 10.79
N GLY A 366 -24.72 -26.54 10.20
CA GLY A 366 -26.02 -26.45 10.87
C GLY A 366 -26.33 -25.11 11.56
N SER A 367 -25.45 -24.12 11.48
CA SER A 367 -25.79 -22.75 11.88
C SER A 367 -26.84 -22.14 10.93
N ASN A 368 -27.93 -21.59 11.48
CA ASN A 368 -29.09 -21.04 10.73
C ASN A 368 -28.77 -19.72 9.98
N GLY A 369 -27.75 -19.72 9.11
CA GLY A 369 -27.51 -18.64 8.14
C GLY A 369 -27.12 -17.27 8.72
N ARG A 370 -26.91 -17.14 10.04
CA ARG A 370 -26.40 -15.93 10.69
C ARG A 370 -25.07 -16.23 11.38
N ASP A 371 -24.06 -16.51 10.57
CA ASP A 371 -22.71 -16.66 11.07
C ASP A 371 -22.14 -15.26 11.36
N HIS A 372 -22.19 -14.85 12.64
CA HIS A 372 -21.63 -13.58 13.10
C HIS A 372 -20.13 -13.46 12.77
N SER A 373 -19.40 -14.57 12.62
CA SER A 373 -17.99 -14.52 12.25
C SER A 373 -17.80 -14.07 10.80
N PHE A 374 -18.66 -14.50 9.87
CA PHE A 374 -18.65 -14.05 8.49
C PHE A 374 -18.92 -12.54 8.37
N GLN A 375 -19.94 -12.03 9.07
CA GLN A 375 -20.29 -10.61 9.02
C GLN A 375 -19.17 -9.68 9.50
N ASN A 376 -18.33 -10.17 10.41
CA ASN A 376 -17.22 -9.43 10.99
C ASN A 376 -15.86 -9.80 10.39
N ALA A 377 -15.83 -10.59 9.31
CA ALA A 377 -14.59 -11.05 8.73
C ALA A 377 -13.70 -9.86 8.31
N ARG A 378 -12.45 -9.86 8.76
CA ARG A 378 -11.45 -8.82 8.44
C ARG A 378 -11.21 -8.70 6.94
N TRP A 379 -11.54 -9.73 6.15
CA TRP A 379 -11.48 -9.65 4.70
C TRP A 379 -12.33 -8.51 4.12
N PHE A 380 -13.50 -8.19 4.70
CA PHE A 380 -14.35 -7.09 4.21
C PHE A 380 -13.78 -5.69 4.50
N THR A 381 -12.84 -5.57 5.44
CA THR A 381 -12.25 -4.29 5.85
C THR A 381 -10.92 -4.00 5.16
N ARG A 382 -10.37 -4.89 4.34
CA ARG A 382 -9.07 -4.69 3.67
C ARG A 382 -9.24 -4.03 2.30
N GLY A 383 -8.39 -3.08 1.94
CA GLY A 383 -8.48 -2.36 0.66
C GLY A 383 -8.35 -3.28 -0.56
N TRP A 384 -7.27 -4.06 -0.62
CA TRP A 384 -6.95 -4.94 -1.75
C TRP A 384 -8.00 -6.03 -2.06
N THR A 385 -8.77 -6.45 -1.05
CA THR A 385 -9.79 -7.50 -1.21
C THR A 385 -11.05 -6.98 -1.94
N LEU A 386 -11.16 -5.67 -2.19
CA LEU A 386 -12.25 -5.14 -3.01
C LEU A 386 -12.15 -5.64 -4.45
N GLN A 387 -10.93 -5.69 -5.00
CA GLN A 387 -10.72 -6.21 -6.36
C GLN A 387 -10.99 -7.71 -6.42
N GLU A 388 -10.60 -8.47 -5.39
CA GLU A 388 -10.95 -9.90 -5.23
C GLU A 388 -12.47 -10.11 -5.23
N LEU A 389 -13.24 -9.14 -4.72
CA LEU A 389 -14.68 -9.21 -4.65
C LEU A 389 -15.38 -8.87 -5.97
N VAL A 390 -15.01 -7.76 -6.61
CA VAL A 390 -15.81 -7.20 -7.73
C VAL A 390 -15.29 -7.57 -9.11
N ALA A 391 -14.01 -7.99 -9.23
CA ALA A 391 -13.43 -8.30 -10.53
C ALA A 391 -13.75 -9.72 -11.04
N PRO A 392 -13.61 -10.81 -10.24
CA PRO A 392 -13.81 -12.17 -10.74
C PRO A 392 -15.28 -12.49 -11.01
N ARG A 393 -15.54 -13.32 -12.03
CA ARG A 393 -16.90 -13.82 -12.34
C ARG A 393 -17.36 -14.95 -11.43
N VAL A 394 -16.42 -15.73 -10.88
CA VAL A 394 -16.69 -16.86 -9.99
C VAL A 394 -15.85 -16.71 -8.73
N ARG A 395 -16.52 -16.78 -7.58
CA ARG A 395 -15.92 -16.67 -6.25
C ARG A 395 -16.34 -17.85 -5.39
N HIS A 396 -15.39 -18.44 -4.68
CA HIS A 396 -15.65 -19.47 -3.68
C HIS A 396 -15.10 -19.01 -2.33
N PHE A 397 -15.96 -18.99 -1.32
CA PHE A 397 -15.60 -18.55 0.03
C PHE A 397 -15.24 -19.77 0.86
N TYR A 398 -14.12 -19.68 1.56
CA TYR A 398 -13.58 -20.72 2.44
C TYR A 398 -13.32 -20.14 3.83
N ASP A 399 -13.61 -20.93 4.86
CA ASP A 399 -13.34 -20.58 6.25
C ASP A 399 -11.87 -20.90 6.65
N VAL A 400 -11.50 -20.71 7.93
CA VAL A 400 -10.15 -20.97 8.46
C VAL A 400 -9.69 -22.43 8.32
N ASN A 401 -10.63 -23.37 8.16
CA ASN A 401 -10.37 -24.79 7.97
C ASN A 401 -10.33 -25.19 6.50
N TRP A 402 -10.45 -24.23 5.57
CA TRP A 402 -10.57 -24.47 4.14
C TRP A 402 -11.83 -25.26 3.77
N THR A 403 -12.89 -25.11 4.56
CA THR A 403 -14.22 -25.62 4.25
C THR A 403 -14.95 -24.58 3.41
N ARG A 404 -15.51 -25.00 2.26
CA ARG A 404 -16.28 -24.10 1.39
C ARG A 404 -17.59 -23.72 2.07
N ILE A 405 -17.78 -22.43 2.34
CA ILE A 405 -18.99 -21.90 3.00
C ILE A 405 -20.01 -21.33 2.01
N GLY A 406 -19.57 -21.02 0.78
CA GLY A 406 -20.39 -20.29 -0.16
C GLY A 406 -19.75 -20.04 -1.51
N SER A 407 -20.56 -19.55 -2.45
CA SER A 407 -20.08 -19.06 -3.74
C SER A 407 -20.92 -17.93 -4.28
N ILE A 408 -20.31 -17.14 -5.16
CA ILE A 408 -20.99 -16.17 -6.01
C ILE A 408 -20.57 -16.48 -7.45
N SER A 409 -21.54 -16.71 -8.34
CA SER A 409 -21.29 -16.98 -9.75
C SER A 409 -22.46 -16.54 -10.63
N GLU A 410 -22.18 -16.16 -11.87
CA GLU A 410 -23.21 -15.82 -12.87
C GLU A 410 -24.18 -17.00 -13.11
N SER A 411 -23.68 -18.25 -13.08
CA SER A 411 -24.53 -19.44 -13.20
C SER A 411 -25.58 -19.55 -12.09
N GLN A 412 -25.23 -19.21 -10.85
CA GLN A 412 -26.19 -19.16 -9.73
C GLN A 412 -27.23 -18.05 -9.91
N TYR A 413 -26.83 -16.90 -10.46
CA TYR A 413 -27.76 -15.81 -10.77
C TYR A 413 -28.76 -16.23 -11.84
N ASN A 414 -28.29 -16.76 -12.98
CA ASN A 414 -29.14 -17.18 -14.09
C ASN A 414 -30.08 -18.37 -13.76
N GLN A 415 -29.75 -19.15 -12.73
CA GLN A 415 -30.65 -20.18 -12.21
C GLN A 415 -31.89 -19.57 -11.50
N HIS A 416 -31.71 -18.44 -10.81
CA HIS A 416 -32.75 -17.80 -9.99
C HIS A 416 -33.37 -16.58 -10.67
N PHE A 417 -32.75 -16.03 -11.71
CA PHE A 417 -33.18 -14.81 -12.38
C PHE A 417 -33.06 -14.93 -13.91
N VAL A 418 -34.05 -14.42 -14.64
CA VAL A 418 -34.04 -14.28 -16.11
C VAL A 418 -34.38 -12.83 -16.44
N ASN A 419 -33.51 -12.15 -17.19
CA ASN A 419 -33.65 -10.71 -17.50
C ASN A 419 -33.88 -9.81 -16.25
N GLY A 420 -33.28 -10.17 -15.11
CA GLY A 420 -33.42 -9.44 -13.85
C GLY A 420 -34.69 -9.73 -13.05
N PHE A 421 -35.58 -10.61 -13.55
CA PHE A 421 -36.78 -11.05 -12.83
C PHE A 421 -36.55 -12.40 -12.17
N LEU A 422 -37.08 -12.58 -10.95
CA LEU A 422 -37.04 -13.86 -10.23
C LEU A 422 -37.71 -14.95 -11.07
N ARG A 423 -36.98 -16.04 -11.31
CA ARG A 423 -37.49 -17.24 -11.95
C ARG A 423 -38.33 -17.99 -10.91
N ASP A 424 -39.65 -17.94 -11.04
CA ASP A 424 -40.56 -18.73 -10.22
C ASP A 424 -40.38 -20.24 -10.54
N PRO A 425 -40.01 -21.09 -9.55
CA PRO A 425 -39.92 -22.53 -9.76
C PRO A 425 -41.27 -23.24 -9.95
N SER A 426 -42.39 -22.55 -9.70
CA SER A 426 -43.73 -23.16 -9.56
C SER A 426 -44.81 -22.72 -10.57
N GLY A 427 -44.52 -21.74 -11.45
CA GLY A 427 -45.41 -21.36 -12.56
C GLY A 427 -46.67 -20.58 -12.14
N VAL A 428 -46.65 -19.86 -11.02
CA VAL A 428 -47.72 -18.97 -10.58
C VAL A 428 -47.13 -17.61 -10.20
N GLU A 429 -47.34 -16.60 -11.04
CA GLU A 429 -47.03 -15.19 -10.75
C GLU A 429 -47.62 -14.76 -9.40
N LYS A 430 -46.78 -14.63 -8.38
CA LYS A 430 -47.08 -13.87 -7.17
C LYS A 430 -46.15 -12.66 -7.11
N HIS A 431 -46.75 -11.48 -7.21
CA HIS A 431 -46.16 -10.22 -6.78
C HIS A 431 -45.89 -10.25 -5.27
N LEU A 432 -44.72 -10.71 -4.85
CA LEU A 432 -44.23 -10.58 -3.48
C LEU A 432 -42.71 -10.34 -3.47
N SER A 433 -42.29 -9.49 -2.54
CA SER A 433 -40.94 -8.99 -2.28
C SER A 433 -39.82 -10.07 -2.33
N PRO A 434 -38.58 -9.69 -2.71
CA PRO A 434 -37.51 -10.65 -2.99
C PRO A 434 -36.89 -11.19 -1.69
N HIS A 435 -37.49 -12.23 -1.12
CA HIS A 435 -36.84 -13.06 -0.10
C HIS A 435 -36.59 -14.45 -0.69
N LEU A 436 -35.36 -14.66 -1.17
CA LEU A 436 -34.85 -15.96 -1.64
C LEU A 436 -34.77 -16.98 -0.48
N PRO A 437 -34.84 -18.31 -0.74
CA PRO A 437 -34.88 -19.35 0.30
C PRO A 437 -33.61 -19.45 1.16
N GLU A 438 -33.79 -19.80 2.43
CA GLU A 438 -32.85 -19.73 3.58
C GLU A 438 -31.58 -20.63 3.58
N ARG A 439 -31.11 -21.16 2.44
CA ARG A 439 -29.76 -21.77 2.37
C ARG A 439 -28.73 -20.77 1.85
N SER A 440 -27.99 -20.18 2.79
CA SER A 440 -26.78 -19.34 2.62
C SER A 440 -26.82 -18.37 1.42
N ASN A 441 -27.64 -17.32 1.52
CA ASN A 441 -27.62 -16.17 0.61
C ASN A 441 -26.32 -15.33 0.79
N ILE A 442 -25.18 -15.91 0.41
CA ILE A 442 -23.85 -15.28 0.47
C ILE A 442 -23.82 -13.98 -0.35
N PRO A 443 -24.38 -13.90 -1.58
CA PRO A 443 -24.45 -12.63 -2.31
C PRO A 443 -25.13 -11.54 -1.47
N GLY A 444 -26.37 -11.79 -1.00
CA GLY A 444 -27.12 -10.81 -0.22
C GLY A 444 -26.45 -10.43 1.10
N GLN A 445 -25.79 -11.39 1.78
CA GLN A 445 -24.97 -11.09 2.95
C GLN A 445 -23.79 -10.18 2.61
N VAL A 446 -23.06 -10.47 1.53
CA VAL A 446 -21.94 -9.66 1.07
C VAL A 446 -22.41 -8.27 0.65
N SER A 447 -23.55 -8.16 -0.03
CA SER A 447 -24.15 -6.87 -0.40
C SER A 447 -24.52 -6.07 0.85
N GLN A 448 -25.14 -6.71 1.84
CA GLN A 448 -25.49 -6.06 3.11
C GLN A 448 -24.25 -5.58 3.88
N ILE A 449 -23.17 -6.36 3.92
CA ILE A 449 -21.93 -6.02 4.63
C ILE A 449 -21.19 -4.87 3.92
N THR A 450 -21.09 -4.96 2.59
CA THR A 450 -20.23 -4.06 1.80
C THR A 450 -20.95 -2.82 1.26
N GLY A 451 -22.28 -2.84 1.21
CA GLY A 451 -23.08 -1.82 0.52
C GLY A 451 -22.99 -1.90 -1.01
N ILE A 452 -22.38 -2.96 -1.56
CA ILE A 452 -22.23 -3.16 -3.01
C ILE A 452 -23.48 -3.89 -3.52
N PRO A 453 -24.20 -3.37 -4.53
CA PRO A 453 -25.36 -4.06 -5.10
C PRO A 453 -25.00 -5.43 -5.67
N ASP A 454 -25.84 -6.45 -5.41
CA ASP A 454 -25.61 -7.83 -5.87
C ASP A 454 -25.33 -7.92 -7.38
N GLN A 455 -25.97 -7.08 -8.19
CA GLN A 455 -25.78 -7.03 -9.65
C GLN A 455 -24.32 -6.80 -10.08
N VAL A 456 -23.52 -6.11 -9.26
CA VAL A 456 -22.09 -5.87 -9.52
C VAL A 456 -21.34 -7.20 -9.57
N PHE A 457 -21.76 -8.16 -8.74
CA PHE A 457 -21.10 -9.44 -8.63
C PHE A 457 -21.32 -10.34 -9.85
N TYR A 458 -22.27 -10.03 -10.74
CA TYR A 458 -22.60 -10.87 -11.89
C TYR A 458 -22.31 -10.19 -13.22
N SER A 459 -22.69 -8.91 -13.36
CA SER A 459 -22.52 -8.16 -14.61
C SER A 459 -21.04 -7.89 -14.94
N GLY A 460 -20.20 -7.73 -13.92
CA GLY A 460 -18.81 -7.30 -14.10
C GLY A 460 -18.67 -5.92 -14.77
N ASP A 461 -19.77 -5.17 -14.94
CA ASP A 461 -19.77 -3.82 -15.47
C ASP A 461 -19.81 -2.82 -14.31
N LEU A 462 -18.66 -2.20 -14.06
CA LEU A 462 -18.53 -1.16 -13.05
C LEU A 462 -18.83 0.24 -13.61
N THR A 463 -18.91 0.40 -14.93
CA THR A 463 -19.04 1.71 -15.58
C THR A 463 -20.45 2.29 -15.48
N SER A 464 -21.45 1.44 -15.25
CA SER A 464 -22.83 1.84 -14.95
C SER A 464 -22.99 2.55 -13.59
N PHE A 465 -21.96 2.51 -12.73
CA PHE A 465 -21.97 3.17 -11.43
C PHE A 465 -21.10 4.43 -11.42
N SER A 466 -21.61 5.48 -10.78
CA SER A 466 -20.90 6.76 -10.65
C SER A 466 -19.58 6.60 -9.90
N ILE A 467 -18.70 7.60 -10.05
CA ILE A 467 -17.43 7.63 -9.32
C ILE A 467 -17.68 7.59 -7.82
N ALA A 468 -18.61 8.39 -7.30
CA ALA A 468 -18.91 8.41 -5.86
C ALA A 468 -19.39 7.05 -5.34
N THR A 469 -20.24 6.36 -6.10
CA THR A 469 -20.72 5.04 -5.70
C THR A 469 -19.59 4.03 -5.64
N ARG A 470 -18.72 3.99 -6.66
CA ARG A 470 -17.53 3.11 -6.64
C ARG A 470 -16.55 3.46 -5.53
N MET A 471 -16.32 4.75 -5.26
CA MET A 471 -15.49 5.20 -4.13
C MET A 471 -16.07 4.76 -2.79
N SER A 472 -17.40 4.78 -2.64
CA SER A 472 -18.08 4.36 -1.41
C SER A 472 -17.84 2.88 -1.06
N TRP A 473 -17.57 2.02 -2.05
CA TRP A 473 -17.24 0.61 -1.82
C TRP A 473 -15.88 0.41 -1.12
N ALA A 474 -15.03 1.43 -1.19
CA ALA A 474 -13.72 1.48 -0.56
C ALA A 474 -13.69 2.29 0.74
N SER A 475 -14.75 3.04 1.07
CA SER A 475 -14.74 4.02 2.16
C SER A 475 -14.58 3.42 3.56
N ARG A 476 -14.98 2.16 3.74
CA ARG A 476 -14.86 1.42 5.01
C ARG A 476 -13.67 0.47 5.04
N ARG A 477 -12.80 0.53 4.03
CA ARG A 477 -11.66 -0.35 3.89
C ARG A 477 -10.37 0.36 4.31
N GLU A 478 -9.42 -0.43 4.79
CA GLU A 478 -8.14 0.02 5.31
C GLU A 478 -6.98 -0.71 4.63
N THR A 479 -5.86 -0.01 4.54
CA THR A 479 -4.63 -0.49 3.92
C THR A 479 -3.45 -0.29 4.88
N THR A 480 -2.46 -1.17 4.80
CA THR A 480 -1.26 -1.08 5.65
C THR A 480 -0.37 0.09 5.24
N ARG A 481 -0.21 0.33 3.94
CA ARG A 481 0.43 1.53 3.40
C ARG A 481 -0.64 2.54 3.05
N ILE A 482 -0.38 3.82 3.30
CA ILE A 482 -1.34 4.88 3.02
C ILE A 482 -1.59 5.05 1.52
N GLU A 483 -0.57 4.85 0.69
CA GLU A 483 -0.67 4.95 -0.77
C GLU A 483 -1.55 3.85 -1.38
N ASP A 484 -1.59 2.67 -0.74
CA ASP A 484 -2.40 1.55 -1.21
C ASP A 484 -3.91 1.86 -1.19
N GLN A 485 -4.37 2.87 -0.42
CA GLN A 485 -5.74 3.36 -0.49
C GLN A 485 -6.12 3.84 -1.90
N ALA A 486 -5.13 4.26 -2.69
CA ALA A 486 -5.26 4.63 -4.08
C ALA A 486 -4.98 3.44 -5.01
N TYR A 487 -3.85 2.75 -4.79
CA TYR A 487 -3.39 1.70 -5.70
C TYR A 487 -4.32 0.47 -5.74
N CYS A 488 -5.03 0.18 -4.65
CA CYS A 488 -6.05 -0.87 -4.65
C CYS A 488 -7.33 -0.52 -5.44
N LEU A 489 -7.44 0.71 -5.97
CA LEU A 489 -8.61 1.16 -6.73
C LEU A 489 -8.34 1.32 -8.23
N LEU A 490 -7.09 1.16 -8.69
CA LEU A 490 -6.70 1.39 -10.08
C LEU A 490 -7.62 0.66 -11.06
N GLY A 491 -7.78 -0.65 -10.92
CA GLY A 491 -8.62 -1.42 -11.82
C GLY A 491 -10.12 -1.16 -11.69
N ILE A 492 -10.61 -0.71 -10.52
CA ILE A 492 -12.03 -0.36 -10.30
C ILE A 492 -12.40 0.88 -11.14
N PHE A 493 -11.46 1.81 -11.29
CA PHE A 493 -11.60 3.00 -12.11
C PHE A 493 -10.95 2.87 -13.49
N ASN A 494 -10.45 1.68 -13.82
CA ASN A 494 -9.70 1.39 -15.04
C ASN A 494 -8.47 2.31 -15.26
N VAL A 495 -7.88 2.87 -14.20
CA VAL A 495 -6.74 3.78 -14.24
C VAL A 495 -5.42 3.02 -14.26
N GLN A 496 -4.42 3.59 -14.93
CA GLN A 496 -3.02 3.16 -14.84
C GLN A 496 -2.16 4.35 -14.39
N MET A 497 -1.28 4.13 -13.41
CA MET A 497 -0.36 5.18 -12.95
C MET A 497 0.89 4.58 -12.27
N PRO A 498 2.03 5.30 -12.27
CA PRO A 498 3.24 4.86 -11.56
C PRO A 498 3.05 4.78 -10.05
N LEU A 499 3.58 3.73 -9.43
CA LEU A 499 3.59 3.56 -7.97
C LEU A 499 4.76 4.31 -7.34
N LEU A 500 4.46 5.31 -6.51
CA LEU A 500 5.44 6.12 -5.78
C LEU A 500 5.24 5.96 -4.26
N TYR A 501 5.69 4.83 -3.72
CA TYR A 501 5.67 4.62 -2.27
C TYR A 501 6.52 5.67 -1.54
N GLY A 502 5.95 6.33 -0.53
CA GLY A 502 6.53 7.48 0.17
C GLY A 502 5.83 8.81 -0.14
N GLU A 503 4.92 8.86 -1.12
CA GLU A 503 4.16 10.07 -1.45
C GLU A 503 2.99 10.35 -0.49
N GLY A 504 2.64 9.40 0.38
CA GLY A 504 1.59 9.57 1.38
C GLY A 504 0.18 9.64 0.79
N SER A 505 -0.65 10.53 1.33
CA SER A 505 -2.03 10.74 0.85
C SER A 505 -2.12 11.33 -0.56
N LYS A 506 -1.01 11.86 -1.10
CA LYS A 506 -0.95 12.38 -2.48
C LYS A 506 -1.26 11.32 -3.54
N ALA A 507 -0.99 10.04 -3.25
CA ALA A 507 -1.34 8.93 -4.13
C ALA A 507 -2.84 8.94 -4.50
N PHE A 508 -3.71 9.24 -3.53
CA PHE A 508 -5.16 9.25 -3.74
C PHE A 508 -5.65 10.50 -4.49
N ILE A 509 -4.93 11.62 -4.36
CA ILE A 509 -5.16 12.81 -5.18
C ILE A 509 -4.82 12.50 -6.65
N ARG A 510 -3.65 11.91 -6.90
CA ARG A 510 -3.23 11.50 -8.25
C ARG A 510 -4.18 10.49 -8.89
N LEU A 511 -4.71 9.54 -8.12
CA LEU A 511 -5.76 8.65 -8.62
C LEU A 511 -6.96 9.46 -9.15
N GLN A 512 -7.45 10.43 -8.38
CA GLN A 512 -8.58 11.25 -8.81
C GLN A 512 -8.24 12.11 -10.04
N GLU A 513 -7.01 12.62 -10.15
CA GLU A 513 -6.53 13.33 -11.34
C GLU A 513 -6.56 12.43 -12.58
N GLU A 514 -6.14 11.16 -12.46
CA GLU A 514 -6.23 10.18 -13.56
C GLU A 514 -7.67 9.78 -13.90
N ILE A 515 -8.56 9.73 -12.89
CA ILE A 515 -10.00 9.48 -13.11
C ILE A 515 -10.61 10.65 -13.91
N ILE A 516 -10.29 11.88 -13.53
CA ILE A 516 -10.78 13.11 -14.17
C ILE A 516 -10.44 13.14 -15.67
N LYS A 517 -9.25 12.68 -16.05
CA LYS A 517 -8.81 12.64 -17.46
C LYS A 517 -9.67 11.72 -18.34
N ARG A 518 -10.45 10.81 -17.76
CA ARG A 518 -11.19 9.77 -18.50
C ARG A 518 -12.65 10.10 -18.72
N GLN A 519 -13.33 10.62 -17.69
CA GLN A 519 -14.75 10.93 -17.77
C GLN A 519 -15.13 12.09 -16.84
N PRO A 520 -15.83 13.12 -17.34
CA PRO A 520 -16.45 14.13 -16.51
C PRO A 520 -17.61 13.53 -15.71
N ASP A 521 -17.49 13.51 -14.39
CA ASP A 521 -18.55 13.07 -13.48
C ASP A 521 -18.50 13.89 -12.18
N HIS A 522 -19.50 14.75 -11.96
CA HIS A 522 -19.58 15.65 -10.81
C HIS A 522 -19.75 14.91 -9.46
N THR A 523 -20.12 13.63 -9.48
CA THR A 523 -20.23 12.83 -8.25
C THR A 523 -18.88 12.70 -7.54
N LEU A 524 -17.76 12.81 -8.27
CA LEU A 524 -16.41 12.83 -7.66
C LEU A 524 -16.26 13.93 -6.58
N PHE A 525 -17.00 15.05 -6.69
CA PHE A 525 -16.92 16.16 -5.76
C PHE A 525 -17.91 16.07 -4.59
N ALA A 526 -18.73 15.02 -4.54
CA ALA A 526 -19.80 14.83 -3.55
C ALA A 526 -19.33 14.29 -2.18
N TRP A 527 -18.02 14.16 -1.98
CA TRP A 527 -17.42 13.66 -0.72
C TRP A 527 -17.62 14.62 0.45
N ARG A 528 -17.41 14.14 1.68
CA ARG A 528 -17.53 14.91 2.92
C ARG A 528 -16.39 14.62 3.91
N SER A 529 -15.92 15.62 4.64
CA SER A 529 -15.00 15.46 5.77
C SER A 529 -15.69 14.92 7.02
N GLU A 530 -14.95 14.30 7.93
CA GLU A 530 -15.53 13.81 9.18
C GLU A 530 -15.93 14.99 10.10
N PRO A 531 -17.09 14.93 10.79
CA PRO A 531 -17.70 16.07 11.52
C PRO A 531 -16.86 16.71 12.64
N HIS A 532 -15.70 16.18 12.99
CA HIS A 532 -14.82 16.68 14.05
C HIS A 532 -13.33 16.63 13.68
N SER A 533 -13.02 16.42 12.40
CA SER A 533 -11.65 16.62 11.91
C SER A 533 -11.36 18.13 11.88
N PRO A 534 -10.12 18.60 12.14
CA PRO A 534 -9.74 19.98 11.88
C PRO A 534 -9.80 20.20 10.37
N THR A 535 -10.98 20.49 9.84
CA THR A 535 -11.15 20.81 8.43
C THR A 535 -10.50 22.16 8.22
N PRO A 536 -9.56 22.27 7.26
CA PRO A 536 -9.04 23.57 6.91
C PRO A 536 -10.22 24.43 6.42
N THR A 537 -10.23 25.71 6.81
CA THR A 537 -11.25 26.69 6.39
C THR A 537 -11.48 26.67 4.88
N PHE A 538 -10.41 26.37 4.13
CA PHE A 538 -10.43 26.17 2.69
C PHE A 538 -9.84 24.79 2.35
N SER A 539 -10.43 24.11 1.37
CA SER A 539 -9.99 22.81 0.86
C SER A 539 -10.09 22.74 -0.66
N GLY A 540 -9.43 21.75 -1.27
CA GLY A 540 -9.58 21.45 -2.69
C GLY A 540 -10.90 20.76 -3.03
N LEU A 541 -11.11 20.50 -4.32
CA LEU A 541 -12.25 19.67 -4.77
C LEU A 541 -12.00 18.18 -4.67
N LEU A 542 -10.74 17.75 -4.64
CA LEU A 542 -10.38 16.34 -4.57
C LEU A 542 -10.35 15.86 -3.12
N ALA A 543 -10.89 14.68 -2.89
CA ALA A 543 -10.99 14.09 -1.56
C ALA A 543 -9.61 13.62 -1.06
N PRO A 544 -9.29 13.74 0.24
CA PRO A 544 -8.02 13.24 0.77
C PRO A 544 -7.98 11.71 0.97
N SER A 545 -9.14 11.04 1.03
CA SER A 545 -9.22 9.58 1.24
C SER A 545 -10.55 8.99 0.70
N PRO A 546 -10.61 7.70 0.35
CA PRO A 546 -11.88 7.01 0.08
C PRO A 546 -12.89 7.12 1.23
N LYS A 547 -12.42 7.27 2.49
CA LYS A 547 -13.26 7.42 3.68
C LYS A 547 -14.26 8.58 3.55
N ASN A 548 -13.91 9.63 2.80
CA ASN A 548 -14.77 10.79 2.57
C ASN A 548 -16.02 10.49 1.72
N PHE A 549 -16.10 9.32 1.09
CA PHE A 549 -17.26 8.86 0.31
C PHE A 549 -18.17 7.90 1.10
N CYS A 550 -18.02 7.80 2.43
CA CYS A 550 -18.81 6.90 3.27
C CYS A 550 -20.28 7.31 3.45
N SER A 551 -20.66 8.51 3.01
CA SER A 551 -22.04 8.99 3.17
C SER A 551 -23.01 8.15 2.34
N HIS A 552 -24.20 7.88 2.90
CA HIS A 552 -25.25 7.15 2.19
C HIS A 552 -25.65 7.84 0.86
N TYR A 553 -25.48 9.17 0.79
CA TYR A 553 -25.64 9.94 -0.44
C TYR A 553 -24.76 9.39 -1.57
N CYS A 554 -23.51 9.00 -1.31
CA CYS A 554 -22.61 8.50 -2.36
C CYS A 554 -23.07 7.17 -2.98
N GLN A 555 -23.78 6.32 -2.23
CA GLN A 555 -24.20 4.98 -2.65
C GLN A 555 -25.32 4.99 -3.70
N GLY A 556 -26.04 6.12 -3.85
CA GLY A 556 -27.17 6.26 -4.77
C GLY A 556 -27.03 7.38 -5.80
N LEU A 557 -25.90 8.09 -5.84
CA LEU A 557 -25.65 9.16 -6.80
C LEU A 557 -25.36 8.62 -8.20
N SER A 558 -25.90 9.30 -9.19
CA SER A 558 -25.67 9.10 -10.62
C SER A 558 -25.25 10.41 -11.25
N SER A 559 -24.35 10.33 -12.23
CA SER A 559 -23.91 11.50 -12.98
C SER A 559 -24.95 11.87 -14.04
N LYS A 560 -25.27 13.16 -14.17
CA LYS A 560 -25.96 13.67 -15.36
C LYS A 560 -24.92 13.99 -16.44
N HIS A 561 -25.37 14.29 -17.65
CA HIS A 561 -24.46 14.67 -18.73
C HIS A 561 -23.73 15.98 -18.36
N VAL A 562 -22.40 15.93 -18.33
CA VAL A 562 -21.52 17.08 -18.14
C VAL A 562 -20.94 17.43 -19.52
N GLU A 563 -21.22 18.63 -20.01
CA GLU A 563 -20.91 19.03 -21.39
C GLU A 563 -19.41 19.26 -21.65
N MET A 564 -18.69 19.79 -20.66
CA MET A 564 -17.28 20.17 -20.80
C MET A 564 -16.34 19.25 -19.99
N PRO A 565 -15.16 18.91 -20.53
CA PRO A 565 -14.15 18.17 -19.79
C PRO A 565 -13.56 19.02 -18.66
N TYR A 566 -13.02 18.37 -17.64
CA TYR A 566 -12.27 19.05 -16.59
C TYR A 566 -10.81 19.21 -17.00
N GLU A 567 -10.19 20.33 -16.65
CA GLU A 567 -8.79 20.60 -16.96
C GLU A 567 -8.01 20.97 -15.70
N MET A 568 -6.88 20.31 -15.46
CA MET A 568 -5.93 20.76 -14.45
C MET A 568 -5.07 21.88 -15.01
N THR A 569 -5.17 23.06 -14.40
CA THR A 569 -4.41 24.25 -14.79
C THR A 569 -3.50 24.72 -13.65
N ASN A 570 -2.58 25.64 -13.93
CA ASN A 570 -1.82 26.32 -12.88
C ASN A 570 -2.67 27.20 -11.95
N LYS A 571 -3.94 27.46 -12.30
CA LYS A 571 -4.92 28.17 -11.44
C LYS A 571 -5.74 27.23 -10.55
N GLY A 572 -5.63 25.91 -10.74
CA GLY A 572 -6.46 24.89 -10.09
C GLY A 572 -7.24 24.05 -11.09
N LEU A 573 -8.16 23.23 -10.58
CA LEU A 573 -9.07 22.42 -11.38
C LEU A 573 -10.11 23.33 -12.03
N HIS A 574 -10.13 23.37 -13.36
CA HIS A 574 -11.09 24.12 -14.15
C HIS A 574 -12.37 23.30 -14.34
N LEU A 575 -13.50 23.94 -14.07
CA LEU A 575 -14.84 23.39 -14.21
C LEU A 575 -15.79 24.42 -14.81
N GLN A 576 -16.85 23.95 -15.46
CA GLN A 576 -17.99 24.76 -15.82
C GLN A 576 -19.20 24.35 -14.97
N VAL A 577 -19.63 25.21 -14.05
CA VAL A 577 -20.72 24.92 -13.10
C VAL A 577 -21.62 26.12 -12.88
N ARG A 578 -22.89 25.88 -12.54
CA ARG A 578 -23.81 26.95 -12.12
C ARG A 578 -23.46 27.37 -10.69
N LEU A 579 -23.35 28.68 -10.46
CA LEU A 579 -23.06 29.25 -9.14
C LEU A 579 -24.26 30.03 -8.61
N ILE A 580 -24.64 29.76 -7.36
CA ILE A 580 -25.62 30.55 -6.60
C ILE A 580 -24.89 31.26 -5.47
N LYS A 581 -25.11 32.55 -5.27
CA LYS A 581 -24.52 33.28 -4.14
C LYS A 581 -25.22 32.88 -2.83
N SER A 582 -24.44 32.58 -1.79
CA SER A 582 -24.94 32.30 -0.44
C SER A 582 -25.45 33.59 0.22
N GLN A 583 -26.47 33.47 1.06
CA GLN A 583 -26.96 34.58 1.89
C GLN A 583 -26.09 34.83 3.13
N ARG A 584 -25.17 33.91 3.47
CA ARG A 584 -24.38 33.97 4.70
C ARG A 584 -23.11 34.80 4.59
N GLY A 585 -22.58 34.98 3.38
CA GLY A 585 -21.32 35.70 3.18
C GLY A 585 -21.15 36.20 1.75
N PRO A 586 -20.48 37.35 1.55
CA PRO A 586 -20.34 37.99 0.25
C PRO A 586 -19.50 37.20 -0.77
N ASP A 587 -18.66 36.29 -0.27
CA ASP A 587 -17.75 35.44 -1.06
C ASP A 587 -18.09 33.95 -1.02
N GLU A 588 -19.24 33.60 -0.44
CA GLU A 588 -19.72 32.22 -0.40
C GLU A 588 -20.68 31.93 -1.56
N PHE A 589 -20.46 30.81 -2.22
CA PHE A 589 -21.24 30.34 -3.36
C PHE A 589 -21.59 28.86 -3.21
N TYR A 590 -22.72 28.47 -3.79
CA TYR A 590 -23.09 27.08 -4.02
C TYR A 590 -22.79 26.74 -5.47
N ALA A 591 -21.91 25.77 -5.70
CA ALA A 591 -21.72 25.16 -7.00
C ALA A 591 -22.72 24.02 -7.16
N ILE A 592 -23.62 24.15 -8.14
CA ILE A 592 -24.60 23.12 -8.46
C ILE A 592 -23.90 22.01 -9.24
N LEU A 593 -24.00 20.79 -8.71
CA LEU A 593 -23.47 19.58 -9.31
C LEU A 593 -24.54 18.92 -10.18
N ASP A 594 -24.16 18.58 -11.42
CA ASP A 594 -25.01 17.83 -12.35
C ASP A 594 -25.09 16.35 -11.98
N VAL A 595 -25.82 16.07 -10.91
CA VAL A 595 -26.02 14.73 -10.35
C VAL A 595 -27.50 14.45 -10.07
N SER A 596 -27.86 13.18 -9.91
CA SER A 596 -29.18 12.77 -9.43
C SER A 596 -29.09 11.58 -8.47
N HIS A 597 -30.09 11.40 -7.62
CA HIS A 597 -30.09 10.33 -6.62
C HIS A 597 -31.18 9.29 -6.88
N THR A 598 -30.79 8.01 -6.92
CA THR A 598 -31.67 6.88 -7.26
C THR A 598 -32.88 6.71 -6.32
N SER A 599 -32.75 7.07 -5.04
CA SER A 599 -33.85 6.99 -4.07
C SER A 599 -34.82 8.18 -4.09
N ASN A 600 -34.50 9.27 -4.81
CA ASN A 600 -35.36 10.45 -4.92
C ASN A 600 -35.54 10.84 -6.39
N PRO A 601 -36.53 10.25 -7.09
CA PRO A 601 -36.75 10.48 -8.51
C PRO A 601 -37.37 11.84 -8.84
N ARG A 602 -37.57 12.73 -7.86
CA ARG A 602 -38.01 14.11 -8.12
C ARG A 602 -36.92 14.81 -8.95
N LYS A 603 -37.26 15.18 -10.18
CA LYS A 603 -36.35 15.87 -11.11
C LYS A 603 -36.01 17.30 -10.69
N ASP A 604 -36.77 17.86 -9.77
CA ASP A 604 -36.74 19.27 -9.39
C ASP A 604 -35.89 19.52 -8.13
N ILE A 605 -34.83 18.75 -7.90
CA ILE A 605 -33.90 18.98 -6.78
C ILE A 605 -32.49 19.10 -7.34
N TRP A 606 -31.77 20.13 -6.91
CA TRP A 606 -30.36 20.30 -7.21
C TRP A 606 -29.50 19.97 -5.98
N TYR A 607 -28.29 19.48 -6.26
CA TYR A 607 -27.28 19.15 -5.26
C TYR A 607 -26.13 20.12 -5.40
N GLY A 608 -25.58 20.66 -4.31
CA GLY A 608 -24.43 21.55 -4.43
C GLY A 608 -23.47 21.52 -3.26
N ILE A 609 -22.27 22.00 -3.57
CA ILE A 609 -21.15 22.15 -2.63
C ILE A 609 -20.85 23.63 -2.41
N LYS A 610 -20.31 23.95 -1.23
CA LYS A 610 -19.95 25.32 -0.86
C LYS A 610 -18.56 25.67 -1.36
N LEU A 611 -18.45 26.81 -2.04
CA LEU A 611 -17.21 27.40 -2.51
C LEU A 611 -17.03 28.80 -1.92
N GLY A 612 -15.82 29.11 -1.47
CA GLY A 612 -15.38 30.45 -1.11
C GLY A 612 -14.54 31.04 -2.24
N ARG A 613 -14.78 32.29 -2.62
CA ARG A 613 -13.97 33.01 -3.62
C ARG A 613 -12.59 33.34 -3.05
N LEU A 614 -11.55 33.24 -3.89
CA LEU A 614 -10.16 33.59 -3.57
C LEU A 614 -9.76 34.95 -4.19
N ASN A 615 -8.51 35.37 -3.97
CA ASN A 615 -7.98 36.68 -4.38
C ASN A 615 -7.97 36.94 -5.90
N GLN A 616 -7.89 35.88 -6.72
CA GLN A 616 -7.87 36.01 -8.17
C GLN A 616 -9.25 35.80 -8.77
N GLU A 617 -9.56 36.55 -9.82
CA GLU A 617 -10.83 36.45 -10.54
C GLU A 617 -11.07 35.02 -11.05
N GLY A 618 -12.26 34.49 -10.74
CA GLY A 618 -12.67 33.14 -11.10
C GLY A 618 -12.04 32.01 -10.27
N GLN A 619 -11.21 32.32 -9.27
CA GLN A 619 -10.64 31.31 -8.38
C GLN A 619 -11.48 31.09 -7.11
N PHE A 620 -11.60 29.83 -6.72
CA PHE A 620 -12.37 29.40 -5.56
C PHE A 620 -11.61 28.34 -4.76
N ALA A 621 -12.07 28.10 -3.55
CA ALA A 621 -11.73 26.94 -2.73
C ALA A 621 -13.00 26.35 -2.13
N ARG A 622 -13.03 25.05 -1.88
CA ARG A 622 -14.13 24.39 -1.18
C ARG A 622 -14.10 24.77 0.29
N ILE A 623 -15.23 25.20 0.83
CA ILE A 623 -15.40 25.56 2.25
C ILE A 623 -16.40 24.61 2.92
N ASN A 624 -16.35 24.52 4.25
CA ASN A 624 -17.25 23.71 5.08
C ASN A 624 -17.43 22.28 4.53
N ALA A 625 -16.31 21.63 4.19
CA ALA A 625 -16.32 20.30 3.58
C ALA A 625 -16.85 19.21 4.52
N ASP A 626 -16.96 19.50 5.82
CA ASP A 626 -17.61 18.72 6.86
C ASP A 626 -19.14 18.85 6.89
N GLU A 627 -19.74 19.78 6.13
CA GLU A 627 -21.19 19.88 5.98
C GLU A 627 -21.71 18.93 4.87
N HIS A 628 -22.99 18.56 4.96
CA HIS A 628 -23.64 17.83 3.88
C HIS A 628 -23.77 18.70 2.62
N MET A 629 -23.84 18.07 1.44
CA MET A 629 -24.27 18.77 0.24
C MET A 629 -25.64 19.39 0.45
N ILE A 630 -25.83 20.57 -0.11
CA ILE A 630 -27.13 21.23 -0.09
C ILE A 630 -28.06 20.52 -1.06
N THR A 631 -29.30 20.35 -0.64
CA THR A 631 -30.37 19.73 -1.42
C THR A 631 -31.60 20.63 -1.37
N GLU A 632 -31.84 21.37 -2.45
CA GLU A 632 -32.94 22.33 -2.54
C GLU A 632 -33.74 22.12 -3.83
N ALA A 633 -34.98 22.60 -3.84
CA ALA A 633 -35.84 22.53 -5.01
C ALA A 633 -35.30 23.43 -6.13
N GLU A 634 -35.31 22.94 -7.37
CA GLU A 634 -34.97 23.70 -8.55
C GLU A 634 -36.11 24.68 -8.87
N THR A 635 -35.78 25.97 -8.89
CA THR A 635 -36.69 27.06 -9.25
C THR A 635 -36.35 27.57 -10.65
N ALA A 636 -37.30 28.29 -11.29
CA ALA A 636 -37.04 28.94 -12.58
C ALA A 636 -35.76 29.79 -12.55
N ASP A 637 -35.55 30.55 -11.48
CA ASP A 637 -34.36 31.39 -11.31
C ASP A 637 -33.06 30.57 -11.30
N THR A 638 -33.05 29.38 -10.66
CA THR A 638 -31.87 28.50 -10.63
C THR A 638 -31.64 27.74 -11.93
N LEU A 639 -32.70 27.51 -12.72
CA LEU A 639 -32.65 26.80 -14.00
C LEU A 639 -32.01 27.68 -15.10
N TYR A 640 -32.25 28.99 -15.06
CA TYR A 640 -31.72 29.95 -16.04
C TYR A 640 -30.33 30.49 -15.69
N ILE A 641 -29.71 30.03 -14.60
CA ILE A 641 -28.33 30.40 -14.26
C ILE A 641 -27.40 29.83 -15.33
N ARG A 642 -26.66 30.72 -16.00
CA ARG A 642 -25.64 30.31 -16.96
C ARG A 642 -24.46 29.67 -16.21
N PRO A 643 -23.95 28.51 -16.67
CA PRO A 643 -22.75 27.92 -16.11
C PRO A 643 -21.54 28.86 -16.25
N SER A 644 -20.79 29.04 -15.16
CA SER A 644 -19.59 29.87 -15.09
C SER A 644 -18.34 29.00 -15.14
N HIS A 645 -17.30 29.50 -15.80
CA HIS A 645 -15.97 28.90 -15.74
C HIS A 645 -15.29 29.29 -14.43
N ILE A 646 -14.91 28.29 -13.64
CA ILE A 646 -14.25 28.48 -12.35
C ILE A 646 -12.97 27.68 -12.27
N TYR A 647 -12.07 28.09 -11.38
CA TYR A 647 -10.83 27.40 -11.07
C TYR A 647 -10.78 27.13 -9.57
N VAL A 648 -10.77 25.86 -9.16
CA VAL A 648 -10.72 25.51 -7.73
C VAL A 648 -9.33 25.02 -7.34
N GLN A 649 -8.70 25.69 -6.38
CA GLN A 649 -7.35 25.34 -5.94
C GLN A 649 -7.35 24.09 -5.06
N ASN A 650 -6.54 23.10 -5.42
CA ASN A 650 -6.32 21.90 -4.60
C ASN A 650 -5.33 22.15 -3.43
N HIS A 651 -4.44 23.13 -3.56
CA HIS A 651 -3.49 23.55 -2.54
C HIS A 651 -3.64 25.04 -2.29
N ILE A 652 -4.18 25.40 -1.13
CA ILE A 652 -4.47 26.79 -0.79
C ILE A 652 -3.27 27.37 -0.05
N ASN A 653 -2.54 28.26 -0.72
CA ASN A 653 -1.46 29.07 -0.13
C ASN A 653 -1.92 30.51 0.18
N GLN A 654 -3.21 30.81 0.02
CA GLN A 654 -3.75 32.16 0.06
C GLN A 654 -4.99 32.20 0.96
N GLU A 655 -5.04 33.18 1.86
CA GLU A 655 -6.28 33.51 2.57
C GLU A 655 -7.24 34.24 1.62
N SER A 656 -8.55 34.05 1.81
CA SER A 656 -9.58 34.83 1.12
C SER A 656 -9.33 36.33 1.36
N PRO A 657 -9.48 37.19 0.34
CA PRO A 657 -9.25 38.63 0.46
C PRO A 657 -10.10 39.28 1.54
N LEU A 658 -11.25 38.67 1.89
CA LEU A 658 -12.20 39.21 2.86
C LEU A 658 -12.09 38.59 4.27
N TYR A 659 -11.35 37.48 4.44
CA TYR A 659 -11.02 36.99 5.79
C TYR A 659 -9.92 37.83 6.44
N GLY A 660 -9.10 38.49 5.63
CA GLY A 660 -8.25 39.59 6.07
C GLY A 660 -9.10 40.84 6.27
N ARG A 661 -9.39 41.19 7.53
CA ARG A 661 -9.92 42.48 7.98
C ARG A 661 -8.96 43.63 7.61
N GLN A 662 -8.79 43.95 6.32
CA GLN A 662 -7.89 45.00 5.86
C GLN A 662 -8.65 46.13 5.19
N ARG A 663 -8.37 47.34 5.66
CA ARG A 663 -8.82 48.59 5.07
C ARG A 663 -8.18 48.71 3.68
N PRO A 664 -8.95 48.90 2.59
CA PRO A 664 -8.35 49.08 1.28
C PRO A 664 -7.45 50.31 1.31
N SER A 665 -6.16 50.15 1.00
CA SER A 665 -5.22 51.27 0.92
C SER A 665 -5.54 52.19 -0.26
N ARG A 666 -6.16 51.65 -1.31
CA ARG A 666 -6.58 52.38 -2.52
C ARG A 666 -7.72 51.65 -3.24
N VAL A 667 -8.78 52.37 -3.55
CA VAL A 667 -9.92 51.91 -4.35
C VAL A 667 -9.77 52.45 -5.76
N ILE A 668 -9.94 51.62 -6.80
CA ILE A 668 -9.86 52.03 -8.22
C ILE A 668 -11.18 51.67 -8.91
N LEU A 669 -11.81 52.64 -9.56
CA LEU A 669 -13.08 52.50 -10.24
C LEU A 669 -12.84 52.39 -11.74
N GLY A 670 -13.05 51.20 -12.29
CA GLY A 670 -12.93 50.95 -13.73
C GLY A 670 -14.28 50.57 -14.34
N CYS A 671 -14.66 51.21 -15.45
CA CYS A 671 -15.81 50.82 -16.25
C CYS A 671 -15.33 50.09 -17.51
N ALA A 672 -15.90 48.93 -17.83
CA ALA A 672 -15.60 48.19 -19.06
C ALA A 672 -16.88 48.10 -19.90
N LEU A 673 -17.10 49.11 -20.74
CA LEU A 673 -18.08 49.10 -21.84
C LEU A 673 -17.29 49.50 -23.08
N GLY A 674 -17.25 48.65 -24.10
CA GLY A 674 -16.25 48.65 -25.17
C GLY A 674 -16.06 49.94 -25.99
N THR A 675 -16.83 50.99 -25.75
CA THR A 675 -16.74 52.28 -26.47
C THR A 675 -17.04 53.54 -25.63
N MET A 676 -17.16 53.46 -24.29
CA MET A 676 -17.55 54.63 -23.46
C MET A 676 -16.41 55.07 -22.53
N LEU A 677 -16.16 56.39 -22.47
CA LEU A 677 -15.28 57.01 -21.49
C LEU A 677 -16.09 57.41 -20.27
N LEU A 678 -15.60 57.04 -19.08
CA LEU A 678 -16.19 57.48 -17.81
C LEU A 678 -15.58 58.84 -17.46
N THR A 679 -16.39 59.81 -17.06
CA THR A 679 -15.92 61.13 -16.58
C THR A 679 -16.53 61.43 -15.22
N VAL A 680 -15.71 61.85 -14.26
CA VAL A 680 -16.18 62.32 -12.93
C VAL A 680 -16.75 63.72 -13.09
N LEU A 681 -18.02 63.90 -12.77
CA LEU A 681 -18.68 65.21 -12.79
C LEU A 681 -18.50 65.95 -11.46
N GLU A 682 -18.59 65.21 -10.36
CA GLU A 682 -18.53 65.75 -9.00
C GLU A 682 -18.15 64.64 -8.01
N SER A 683 -17.41 64.95 -6.95
CA SER A 683 -17.12 64.01 -5.86
C SER A 683 -17.07 64.72 -4.52
N SER A 684 -17.39 64.02 -3.43
CA SER A 684 -17.09 64.50 -2.07
C SER A 684 -16.56 63.38 -1.17
N GLY A 685 -15.79 63.77 -0.15
CA GLY A 685 -15.05 62.89 0.76
C GLY A 685 -13.56 62.82 0.38
N SER A 686 -12.69 63.32 1.25
CA SER A 686 -11.21 63.35 1.17
C SER A 686 -10.52 64.10 0.01
N LYS A 687 -9.29 64.57 0.27
CA LYS A 687 -8.31 65.10 -0.72
C LYS A 687 -7.61 64.00 -1.54
N SER A 688 -7.94 62.73 -1.34
CA SER A 688 -7.23 61.56 -1.90
C SER A 688 -7.78 61.05 -3.24
N TRP A 689 -8.78 61.72 -3.83
CA TRP A 689 -9.34 61.36 -5.14
C TRP A 689 -8.38 61.74 -6.29
N ASP A 690 -8.15 60.80 -7.20
CA ASP A 690 -7.36 60.97 -8.43
C ASP A 690 -8.22 60.70 -9.66
N ASP A 691 -8.56 61.78 -10.39
CA ASP A 691 -9.36 61.75 -11.61
C ASP A 691 -8.69 61.00 -12.77
N LYS A 692 -7.35 60.90 -12.80
CA LYS A 692 -6.64 60.24 -13.91
C LYS A 692 -6.68 58.73 -13.80
N SER A 693 -6.58 58.20 -12.58
CA SER A 693 -6.62 56.77 -12.32
C SER A 693 -7.97 56.30 -11.77
N PHE A 694 -8.96 57.19 -11.66
CA PHE A 694 -10.28 56.93 -11.06
C PHE A 694 -10.15 56.23 -9.70
N SER A 695 -9.31 56.77 -8.81
CA SER A 695 -8.98 56.08 -7.56
C SER A 695 -8.98 56.97 -6.33
N PHE A 696 -9.22 56.41 -5.15
CA PHE A 696 -9.13 57.13 -3.88
C PHE A 696 -8.63 56.25 -2.72
N CYS A 697 -8.00 56.85 -1.72
CA CYS A 697 -7.57 56.16 -0.49
C CYS A 697 -8.58 56.45 0.64
N PRO A 698 -9.38 55.46 1.10
CA PRO A 698 -10.42 55.68 2.10
C PRO A 698 -9.88 55.82 3.53
N SER A 699 -10.43 56.76 4.30
CA SER A 699 -10.15 56.92 5.72
C SER A 699 -11.25 56.40 6.66
N GLN A 700 -10.98 56.35 7.97
CA GLN A 700 -11.91 55.76 8.94
C GLN A 700 -13.12 56.69 9.11
N ASP A 701 -14.33 56.14 8.96
CA ASP A 701 -15.62 56.85 9.05
C ASP A 701 -15.84 57.89 7.93
N ASP A 702 -15.17 57.71 6.78
CA ASP A 702 -15.38 58.56 5.61
C ASP A 702 -16.58 58.09 4.76
N LEU A 703 -17.37 59.08 4.34
CA LEU A 703 -18.41 58.97 3.35
C LEU A 703 -17.92 59.56 2.04
N PHE A 704 -18.01 58.77 0.97
CA PHE A 704 -17.60 59.17 -0.36
C PHE A 704 -18.78 59.10 -1.31
N TYR A 705 -18.84 60.04 -2.24
CA TYR A 705 -19.62 59.83 -3.45
C TYR A 705 -18.87 60.36 -4.66
N ALA A 706 -19.15 59.76 -5.82
CA ALA A 706 -18.73 60.26 -7.10
C ALA A 706 -19.93 60.23 -8.07
N LYS A 707 -20.23 61.36 -8.68
CA LYS A 707 -21.20 61.46 -9.78
C LYS A 707 -20.45 61.21 -11.08
N LEU A 708 -20.85 60.16 -11.78
CA LEU A 708 -20.16 59.64 -12.94
C LEU A 708 -21.04 59.84 -14.18
N SER A 709 -20.44 60.34 -15.25
CA SER A 709 -21.06 60.50 -16.57
C SER A 709 -20.47 59.48 -17.55
N PHE A 710 -21.32 58.96 -18.44
CA PHE A 710 -20.87 58.16 -19.58
C PHE A 710 -20.70 59.06 -20.80
N GLU A 711 -19.49 59.53 -21.08
CA GLU A 711 -19.24 60.26 -22.32
C GLU A 711 -19.08 59.25 -23.47
N ASN A 712 -20.10 59.18 -24.31
CA ASN A 712 -19.94 58.65 -25.66
C ASN A 712 -19.54 59.80 -26.60
N THR A 713 -18.68 59.50 -27.56
CA THR A 713 -18.33 60.46 -28.63
C THR A 713 -19.62 60.94 -29.36
N PRO A 714 -19.59 62.15 -29.95
CA PRO A 714 -20.54 63.20 -29.59
C PRO A 714 -21.84 63.09 -30.38
N LYS A 715 -22.96 62.65 -29.77
CA LYS A 715 -24.34 62.92 -30.26
C LYS A 715 -25.51 62.45 -29.39
N LEU A 716 -25.42 62.48 -28.06
CA LEU A 716 -26.60 62.33 -27.20
C LEU A 716 -26.80 63.60 -26.37
N ARG A 717 -27.92 64.31 -26.60
CA ARG A 717 -28.28 65.55 -25.87
C ARG A 717 -28.66 65.32 -24.40
N ASN A 718 -28.68 64.07 -23.92
CA ASN A 718 -28.93 63.69 -22.53
C ASN A 718 -27.94 62.58 -22.15
N THR A 719 -26.76 62.96 -21.66
CA THR A 719 -25.77 61.99 -21.16
C THR A 719 -26.29 61.38 -19.85
N PRO A 720 -26.49 60.05 -19.75
CA PRO A 720 -26.89 59.45 -18.50
C PRO A 720 -25.74 59.60 -17.49
N PHE A 721 -26.07 60.11 -16.31
CA PHE A 721 -25.18 60.13 -15.17
C PHE A 721 -25.79 59.29 -14.06
N PHE A 722 -24.94 58.74 -13.21
CA PHE A 722 -25.36 58.08 -11.98
C PHE A 722 -24.44 58.53 -10.86
N THR A 723 -24.97 58.57 -9.64
CA THR A 723 -24.14 58.80 -8.47
C THR A 723 -23.76 57.45 -7.90
N MET A 724 -22.49 57.29 -7.52
CA MET A 724 -22.02 56.14 -6.77
C MET A 724 -21.64 56.61 -5.39
N GLY A 725 -22.23 55.98 -4.37
CA GLY A 725 -21.98 56.22 -2.97
C GLY A 725 -21.16 55.11 -2.35
N TRP A 726 -20.19 55.45 -1.52
CA TRP A 726 -19.36 54.50 -0.78
C TRP A 726 -19.27 54.95 0.68
N ILE A 727 -19.50 54.03 1.60
CA ILE A 727 -19.30 54.25 3.04
C ILE A 727 -18.27 53.26 3.58
N VAL A 728 -17.35 53.75 4.40
CA VAL A 728 -16.47 52.93 5.24
C VAL A 728 -16.80 53.24 6.69
N SER A 729 -17.49 52.33 7.36
CA SER A 729 -17.94 52.51 8.74
C SER A 729 -17.41 51.40 9.64
N LYS A 730 -17.16 51.71 10.90
CA LYS A 730 -16.87 50.68 11.91
C LYS A 730 -18.18 50.03 12.37
N ASP A 731 -18.32 48.73 12.12
CA ASP A 731 -19.42 47.92 12.62
C ASP A 731 -19.00 47.25 13.95
N ASP A 732 -19.89 47.27 14.95
CA ASP A 732 -19.58 46.86 16.33
C ASP A 732 -19.30 45.36 16.46
N ILE A 733 -19.73 44.55 15.48
CA ILE A 733 -19.63 43.08 15.48
C ILE A 733 -18.60 42.57 14.43
N GLU A 734 -18.47 43.24 13.29
CA GLU A 734 -17.73 42.74 12.11
C GLU A 734 -16.40 43.47 11.83
N GLY A 735 -16.11 44.58 12.54
CA GLY A 735 -14.96 45.43 12.24
C GLY A 735 -15.30 46.50 11.18
N MET A 736 -14.31 46.97 10.42
CA MET A 736 -14.55 47.98 9.38
C MET A 736 -15.30 47.37 8.20
N THR A 737 -16.51 47.85 7.92
CA THR A 737 -17.33 47.45 6.78
C THR A 737 -17.27 48.50 5.68
N SER A 738 -17.14 48.06 4.43
CA SER A 738 -17.16 48.92 3.24
C SER A 738 -18.37 48.58 2.38
N ARG A 739 -19.30 49.53 2.26
CA ARG A 739 -20.53 49.36 1.46
C ARG A 739 -20.55 50.33 0.29
N LEU A 740 -21.06 49.86 -0.84
CA LEU A 740 -21.17 50.61 -2.09
C LEU A 740 -22.63 50.59 -2.55
N ALA A 741 -23.16 51.73 -2.96
CA ALA A 741 -24.47 51.87 -3.57
C ALA A 741 -24.35 52.71 -4.85
N ILE A 742 -25.21 52.43 -5.82
CA ILE A 742 -25.56 53.43 -6.83
C ILE A 742 -26.69 54.26 -6.20
N LEU A 743 -26.70 55.57 -6.42
CA LEU A 743 -27.62 56.54 -5.85
C LEU A 743 -28.20 57.41 -6.98
N SER A 744 -29.40 57.95 -6.75
CA SER A 744 -29.99 58.93 -7.66
C SER A 744 -29.33 60.30 -7.47
N GLU A 745 -29.12 60.73 -6.23
CA GLU A 745 -28.46 61.98 -5.87
C GLU A 745 -27.41 61.77 -4.77
N PRO A 746 -26.33 62.57 -4.71
CA PRO A 746 -25.32 62.48 -3.66
C PRO A 746 -25.85 62.53 -2.22
N LYS A 747 -26.88 63.34 -1.98
CA LYS A 747 -27.53 63.49 -0.66
C LYS A 747 -28.19 62.20 -0.14
N ASP A 748 -28.45 61.23 -1.02
CA ASP A 748 -29.09 59.96 -0.63
C ASP A 748 -28.13 59.06 0.16
N LEU A 749 -26.82 59.36 0.16
CA LEU A 749 -25.79 58.62 0.88
C LEU A 749 -26.05 58.52 2.40
N HIS A 750 -26.70 59.54 2.97
CA HIS A 750 -27.00 59.61 4.42
C HIS A 750 -28.37 59.02 4.79
N LYS A 751 -29.16 58.56 3.82
CA LYS A 751 -30.49 58.02 4.11
C LYS A 751 -30.36 56.58 4.62
N PRO A 752 -31.04 56.23 5.72
CA PRO A 752 -31.04 54.87 6.24
C PRO A 752 -31.72 53.86 5.28
N GLU A 753 -32.54 54.34 4.35
CA GLU A 753 -33.28 53.52 3.38
C GLU A 753 -32.48 53.21 2.09
N THR A 754 -31.23 53.66 2.01
CA THR A 754 -30.38 53.40 0.84
C THR A 754 -30.09 51.91 0.71
N LEU A 755 -30.40 51.33 -0.45
CA LEU A 755 -30.16 49.92 -0.74
C LEU A 755 -28.68 49.69 -1.03
N TRP A 756 -27.95 49.30 0.01
CA TRP A 756 -26.52 48.99 -0.03
C TRP A 756 -26.24 47.57 -0.49
N GLU A 757 -26.82 47.14 -1.61
CA GLU A 757 -26.41 45.94 -2.35
C GLU A 757 -27.30 45.75 -3.60
N SER A 758 -26.71 45.98 -4.77
CA SER A 758 -27.19 45.67 -6.13
C SER A 758 -28.39 46.46 -6.72
N GLY A 759 -28.10 47.23 -7.77
CA GLY A 759 -29.02 47.63 -8.85
C GLY A 759 -29.86 48.90 -8.61
N ILE A 760 -29.72 49.90 -9.48
CA ILE A 760 -30.69 51.00 -9.59
C ILE A 760 -31.33 50.99 -10.98
N LEU A 761 -32.65 51.17 -11.00
CA LEU A 761 -33.40 51.64 -12.16
C LEU A 761 -33.09 53.13 -12.37
N SER A 762 -32.17 53.44 -13.28
CA SER A 762 -32.22 54.76 -13.92
C SER A 762 -33.38 54.71 -14.90
N GLY A 763 -34.21 55.76 -14.97
CA GLY A 763 -35.53 55.79 -15.63
C GLY A 763 -35.61 55.33 -17.10
N THR A 764 -34.50 54.91 -17.72
CA THR A 764 -34.43 54.31 -19.06
C THR A 764 -33.50 53.09 -19.20
N VAL A 765 -32.65 52.73 -18.22
CA VAL A 765 -31.68 51.62 -18.33
C VAL A 765 -31.51 50.89 -16.99
N LYS A 766 -31.58 49.55 -17.00
CA LYS A 766 -31.25 48.70 -15.83
C LYS A 766 -29.76 48.39 -15.86
N ILE A 767 -29.01 48.97 -14.92
CA ILE A 767 -27.58 48.76 -14.78
C ILE A 767 -27.32 47.91 -13.53
N TYR A 768 -26.62 46.79 -13.71
CA TYR A 768 -26.18 45.92 -12.62
C TYR A 768 -24.71 46.19 -12.31
N ALA A 769 -24.39 46.37 -11.03
CA ALA A 769 -23.02 46.50 -10.58
C ALA A 769 -22.52 45.16 -10.02
N GLU A 770 -21.51 44.59 -10.65
CA GLU A 770 -20.77 43.43 -10.15
C GLU A 770 -19.50 43.91 -9.46
N LYS A 771 -19.39 43.68 -8.15
CA LYS A 771 -18.22 44.07 -7.35
C LYS A 771 -17.31 42.87 -7.16
N THR A 772 -16.05 43.02 -7.53
CA THR A 772 -14.97 42.04 -7.29
C THR A 772 -13.85 42.72 -6.53
N PHE A 773 -13.31 42.07 -5.52
CA PHE A 773 -12.13 42.53 -4.80
C PHE A 773 -10.93 41.66 -5.16
N SER A 774 -9.76 42.27 -5.29
CA SER A 774 -8.50 41.59 -5.61
C SER A 774 -7.35 42.28 -4.89
N ILE A 775 -6.34 41.54 -4.47
CA ILE A 775 -5.09 42.13 -3.94
C ILE A 775 -4.10 42.29 -5.10
N ILE A 776 -3.71 43.52 -5.41
CA ILE A 776 -2.72 43.84 -6.45
C ILE A 776 -1.54 44.54 -5.76
N ASN A 777 -0.34 43.95 -5.83
CA ASN A 777 0.88 44.48 -5.20
C ASN A 777 0.76 44.76 -3.68
N GLY A 778 -0.04 43.97 -2.96
CA GLY A 778 -0.28 44.17 -1.53
C GLY A 778 -1.36 45.21 -1.21
N GLU A 779 -2.00 45.81 -2.21
CA GLU A 779 -3.13 46.73 -2.05
C GLU A 779 -4.44 46.02 -2.38
N MET A 780 -5.47 46.17 -1.53
CA MET A 780 -6.81 45.65 -1.83
C MET A 780 -7.53 46.59 -2.81
N VAL A 781 -7.73 46.12 -4.04
CA VAL A 781 -8.40 46.81 -5.15
C VAL A 781 -9.81 46.27 -5.31
N ALA A 782 -10.81 47.16 -5.32
CA ALA A 782 -12.19 46.81 -5.62
C ALA A 782 -12.52 47.21 -7.07
N ARG A 783 -12.73 46.24 -7.96
CA ARG A 783 -13.22 46.44 -9.33
C ARG A 783 -14.74 46.36 -9.35
N ILE A 784 -15.39 47.33 -9.98
CA ILE A 784 -16.85 47.40 -10.11
C ILE A 784 -17.20 47.39 -11.60
N VAL A 785 -17.81 46.32 -12.08
CA VAL A 785 -18.24 46.19 -13.47
C VAL A 785 -19.71 46.57 -13.56
N LEU A 786 -20.03 47.57 -14.37
CA LEU A 786 -21.41 47.98 -14.65
C LEU A 786 -21.89 47.27 -15.93
N ARG A 787 -22.91 46.43 -15.81
CA ARG A 787 -23.53 45.73 -16.94
C ARG A 787 -24.89 46.33 -17.26
N ASP A 788 -25.11 46.71 -18.51
CA ASP A 788 -26.43 47.03 -19.05
C ASP A 788 -27.15 45.73 -19.42
N GLN A 789 -28.48 45.68 -19.33
CA GLN A 789 -29.30 44.60 -19.86
C GLN A 789 -29.13 44.38 -21.37
N PHE A 790 -28.65 45.38 -22.13
CA PHE A 790 -28.59 45.34 -23.59
C PHE A 790 -27.20 45.17 -24.22
N VAL A 791 -26.11 45.23 -23.45
CA VAL A 791 -24.74 45.11 -23.99
C VAL A 791 -24.01 43.95 -23.31
N GLN A 792 -23.67 42.94 -24.12
CA GLN A 792 -22.92 41.73 -23.73
C GLN A 792 -21.54 42.05 -23.14
#